data_AF-A0A9X2FTQ2-F1
#
_entry.id   AF-A0A9X2FTQ2-F1
#
_cell.length_a   1.000
_cell.length_b   1.000
_cell.length_c   1.000
_cell.angle_alpha   90.00
_cell.angle_beta   90.00
_cell.angle_gamma   90.00
#
_symmetry.space_group_name_H-M   'P 1'
#
loop_
_entity.id
_entity.type
_entity.pdbx_description
1 polymer ?
#
loop_
_entity_poly.entity_id
_entity_poly.type
_entity_poly.pdbx_seq_one_letter_code
_entity_poly.pdbx_strand_id
1 'polypeptide(L)'
;MVDISRRRFLLGAGAAGLMASFPAISRALAIPAAVRTGTIKDIEHVVILMQENRSFDHYFGTLSGARGFSDPYPAPAKSFDQAKNRTIFTQLNQTEIGPKFVTPFALNTRQAFEHMRVEGTPHSWPDAQAAWDNGHMDRWPEAKNLHSMGYFERADMPFQYALADAFTLCDAYHCSMHAGTNSNRLFLWSGTNDGQAQFGGPSIGNSHDRLPENGGAAIPYTWTTYVERLQEAGVNWRIYQDMSDNFTDNPLVGFAAFQESLAGKPGSNPELAKRGLTTQALDQLRKDSLENKLPSVSYIIATAEGSEHPGPSSPAQGAAYTSEVLDALTANPEVWAKTALFIMFDENDGFFDHVPPPTPPSEDPASLGEYAGHSQVSTRGEYHVHRSEADSSLEVQDYMGRPYGLGPRVPAYVISPWSRGGYINSEVLDHTSIIRFLEQRFGVLEPNISPWRRAVCGDFTNAFDFVNPNRDLPLAFPDPTADAKRAAALPKRTTPKLPIQQSMPAQEPGMRPHRPSLYKLDLEWDELPETNRLKLTFINKGKHAAVFHVYNRLNLDSIPHRYTVEAKNKTSREWTLIEDAYDLQVMGPEGFHRRLVGKHSEIQPERDISFISDGKYCGLLARSDGFTYYLGQDVDTRKRLPQGQVVHIPTNSNQRYDVSVTSTSSDSFLRQFAGRLNR
;
A
#
# COMPACT_ATOMS: atom_id res chain seq x y z
N MET A 1 40.68 -24.91 -9.65
CA MET A 1 41.47 -23.72 -10.02
C MET A 1 40.95 -23.27 -11.37
N VAL A 2 40.12 -22.24 -11.45
CA VAL A 2 40.52 -20.85 -11.21
C VAL A 2 39.51 -20.16 -10.29
N ASP A 3 39.94 -19.94 -9.05
CA ASP A 3 39.31 -19.08 -8.06
C ASP A 3 39.88 -17.66 -8.27
N ILE A 4 39.37 -16.96 -9.27
CA ILE A 4 39.55 -15.51 -9.39
C ILE A 4 38.26 -14.91 -8.84
N SER A 5 38.37 -14.22 -7.70
CA SER A 5 37.22 -13.58 -7.06
C SER A 5 36.42 -12.76 -8.08
N ARG A 6 35.14 -13.12 -8.30
CA ARG A 6 34.22 -12.48 -9.25
C ARG A 6 34.14 -10.95 -9.08
N ARG A 7 34.45 -10.45 -7.87
CA ARG A 7 34.59 -9.01 -7.54
C ARG A 7 35.71 -8.28 -8.31
N ARG A 8 36.77 -8.96 -8.76
CA ARG A 8 37.88 -8.34 -9.51
C ARG A 8 37.66 -8.31 -11.02
N PHE A 9 36.75 -9.11 -11.57
CA PHE A 9 36.47 -9.14 -13.01
C PHE A 9 35.70 -7.89 -13.49
N LEU A 10 34.97 -7.23 -12.58
CA LEU A 10 34.11 -6.08 -12.87
C LEU A 10 34.81 -4.71 -12.83
N LEU A 11 36.11 -4.65 -12.50
CA LEU A 11 36.87 -3.40 -12.35
C LEU A 11 37.63 -2.95 -13.63
N GLY A 12 37.42 -3.62 -14.77
CA GLY A 12 38.06 -3.28 -16.04
C GLY A 12 37.10 -2.59 -17.02
N ALA A 13 37.59 -1.56 -17.73
CA ALA A 13 36.82 -0.81 -18.74
C ALA A 13 36.18 -1.68 -19.86
N GLY A 14 36.62 -2.93 -20.04
CA GLY A 14 36.01 -3.91 -20.96
C GLY A 14 34.76 -4.64 -20.44
N ALA A 15 34.47 -4.59 -19.14
CA ALA A 15 33.33 -5.30 -18.53
C ALA A 15 31.98 -4.58 -18.74
N ALA A 16 31.98 -3.25 -18.94
CA ALA A 16 30.77 -2.47 -19.15
C ALA A 16 30.00 -2.90 -20.42
N GLY A 17 30.71 -3.21 -21.51
CA GLY A 17 30.11 -3.69 -22.76
C GLY A 17 29.51 -5.09 -22.65
N LEU A 18 30.10 -5.97 -21.83
CA LEU A 18 29.57 -7.30 -21.54
C LEU A 18 28.36 -7.24 -20.58
N MET A 19 28.27 -6.24 -19.70
CA MET A 19 27.10 -6.11 -18.82
C MET A 19 25.84 -5.72 -19.58
N ALA A 20 25.95 -4.89 -20.63
CA ALA A 20 24.82 -4.39 -21.41
C ALA A 20 23.96 -5.47 -22.09
N SER A 21 24.46 -6.71 -22.24
CA SER A 21 23.69 -7.83 -22.80
C SER A 21 22.87 -8.63 -21.78
N PHE A 22 23.06 -8.40 -20.47
CA PHE A 22 22.24 -9.03 -19.43
C PHE A 22 20.89 -8.33 -19.28
N PRO A 23 19.81 -9.04 -18.87
CA PRO A 23 18.54 -8.41 -18.50
C PRO A 23 18.69 -7.30 -17.45
N ALA A 24 17.80 -6.31 -17.48
CA ALA A 24 17.90 -5.10 -16.67
C ALA A 24 18.01 -5.36 -15.15
N ILE A 25 17.17 -6.27 -14.62
CA ILE A 25 17.18 -6.66 -13.20
C ILE A 25 18.52 -7.31 -12.83
N SER A 26 19.07 -8.16 -13.71
CA SER A 26 20.36 -8.82 -13.50
C SER A 26 21.49 -7.79 -13.38
N ARG A 27 21.51 -6.77 -14.24
CA ARG A 27 22.50 -5.68 -14.15
C ARG A 27 22.37 -4.87 -12.87
N ALA A 28 21.14 -4.49 -12.51
CA ALA A 28 20.86 -3.74 -11.29
C ALA A 28 21.34 -4.49 -10.03
N LEU A 29 21.19 -5.81 -9.99
CA LEU A 29 21.67 -6.66 -8.91
C LEU A 29 23.20 -6.86 -8.91
N ALA A 30 23.84 -6.85 -10.09
CA ALA A 30 25.27 -7.08 -10.20
C ALA A 30 26.13 -5.95 -9.64
N ILE A 31 25.64 -4.71 -9.66
CA ILE A 31 26.41 -3.51 -9.28
C ILE A 31 26.23 -3.22 -7.78
N PRO A 32 27.23 -3.44 -6.90
CA PRO A 32 27.08 -3.33 -5.44
C PRO A 32 26.78 -1.90 -4.96
N ALA A 33 26.24 -1.79 -3.74
CA ALA A 33 26.01 -0.52 -3.07
C ALA A 33 27.33 0.17 -2.69
N ALA A 34 27.43 1.47 -2.93
CA ALA A 34 28.54 2.31 -2.47
C ALA A 34 28.35 2.69 -0.99
N VAL A 35 28.58 1.72 -0.10
CA VAL A 35 28.47 1.94 1.36
C VAL A 35 29.64 2.78 1.85
N ARG A 36 29.36 4.00 2.32
CA ARG A 36 30.36 4.93 2.89
C ARG A 36 30.13 5.16 4.38
N THR A 37 28.88 5.42 4.76
CA THR A 37 28.47 5.70 6.14
C THR A 37 27.61 4.60 6.74
N GLY A 38 27.02 3.74 5.90
CA GLY A 38 26.06 2.73 6.36
C GLY A 38 24.69 3.32 6.70
N THR A 39 24.36 4.49 6.13
CA THR A 39 23.12 5.24 6.40
C THR A 39 22.48 5.72 5.10
N ILE A 40 21.28 6.30 5.20
CA ILE A 40 20.58 6.94 4.07
C ILE A 40 21.43 7.99 3.35
N LYS A 41 22.44 8.59 3.99
CA LYS A 41 23.33 9.58 3.36
C LYS A 41 24.19 9.00 2.23
N ASP A 42 24.28 7.67 2.12
CA ASP A 42 25.02 7.01 1.03
C ASP A 42 24.28 7.06 -0.31
N ILE A 43 22.95 7.21 -0.30
CA ILE A 43 22.17 7.47 -1.53
C ILE A 43 22.51 8.88 -2.02
N GLU A 44 22.77 9.09 -3.30
CA GLU A 44 22.95 10.43 -3.88
C GLU A 44 21.82 10.81 -4.83
N HIS A 45 21.19 9.80 -5.44
CA HIS A 45 20.11 9.98 -6.40
C HIS A 45 18.87 9.21 -5.97
N VAL A 46 17.73 9.90 -5.90
CA VAL A 46 16.41 9.31 -5.70
C VAL A 46 15.63 9.47 -6.99
N VAL A 47 15.21 8.35 -7.58
CA VAL A 47 14.43 8.31 -8.82
C VAL A 47 13.04 7.80 -8.49
N ILE A 48 12.01 8.47 -8.97
CA ILE A 48 10.60 8.20 -8.65
C ILE A 48 9.85 7.97 -9.95
N LEU A 49 9.27 6.77 -10.11
CA LEU A 49 8.40 6.40 -11.21
C LEU A 49 7.04 5.99 -10.64
N MET A 50 6.01 6.79 -10.89
CA MET A 50 4.64 6.45 -10.55
C MET A 50 3.91 5.98 -11.81
N GLN A 51 3.39 4.76 -11.75
CA GLN A 51 2.63 4.07 -12.79
C GLN A 51 1.11 4.17 -12.51
N GLU A 52 0.31 3.68 -13.45
CA GLU A 52 -1.15 3.65 -13.45
C GLU A 52 -1.70 2.23 -13.64
N ASN A 53 -2.98 2.04 -13.38
CA ASN A 53 -3.34 1.97 -11.96
C ASN A 53 -3.68 0.53 -11.55
N ARG A 54 -3.17 0.06 -10.41
CA ARG A 54 -3.20 -1.36 -10.05
C ARG A 54 -3.31 -1.53 -8.55
N SER A 55 -4.20 -2.40 -8.11
CA SER A 55 -4.25 -2.80 -6.70
C SER A 55 -3.12 -3.78 -6.35
N PHE A 56 -2.75 -3.85 -5.08
CA PHE A 56 -1.75 -4.80 -4.63
C PHE A 56 -2.20 -6.25 -4.86
N ASP A 57 -3.42 -6.63 -4.45
CA ASP A 57 -3.91 -8.00 -4.65
C ASP A 57 -4.06 -8.38 -6.12
N HIS A 58 -4.39 -7.42 -6.99
CA HIS A 58 -4.46 -7.64 -8.43
C HIS A 58 -3.11 -8.07 -9.01
N TYR A 59 -1.98 -7.60 -8.44
CA TYR A 59 -0.64 -8.01 -8.86
C TYR A 59 -0.05 -9.15 -8.04
N PHE A 60 -0.15 -9.06 -6.72
CA PHE A 60 0.63 -9.83 -5.77
C PHE A 60 -0.22 -10.55 -4.73
N GLY A 61 -1.54 -10.63 -4.93
CA GLY A 61 -2.42 -11.40 -4.06
C GLY A 61 -2.00 -12.88 -3.97
N THR A 62 -1.39 -13.43 -5.03
CA THR A 62 -0.85 -14.80 -5.04
C THR A 62 0.63 -14.90 -4.63
N LEU A 63 1.34 -13.78 -4.40
CA LEU A 63 2.79 -13.81 -4.11
C LEU A 63 3.08 -14.41 -2.73
N SER A 64 3.89 -15.47 -2.68
CA SER A 64 4.31 -16.13 -1.44
C SER A 64 4.91 -15.15 -0.41
N GLY A 65 4.47 -15.23 0.84
CA GLY A 65 5.03 -14.44 1.94
C GLY A 65 4.62 -12.97 2.03
N ALA A 66 3.92 -12.42 1.04
CA ALA A 66 3.21 -11.15 1.16
C ALA A 66 1.83 -11.35 1.80
N ARG A 67 1.24 -10.29 2.37
CA ARG A 67 -0.16 -10.31 2.80
C ARG A 67 -1.11 -10.26 1.59
N GLY A 68 -1.53 -11.44 1.12
CA GLY A 68 -2.39 -11.61 -0.06
C GLY A 68 -3.59 -12.54 0.23
N PHE A 69 -3.98 -13.36 -0.75
CA PHE A 69 -5.19 -14.20 -0.68
C PHE A 69 -5.17 -15.31 0.38
N SER A 70 -4.02 -15.59 0.99
CA SER A 70 -3.91 -16.47 2.16
C SER A 70 -3.96 -15.75 3.51
N ASP A 71 -4.33 -14.46 3.57
CA ASP A 71 -4.56 -13.78 4.84
C ASP A 71 -5.56 -14.59 5.70
N PRO A 72 -5.16 -15.09 6.88
CA PRO A 72 -6.03 -15.91 7.72
C PRO A 72 -7.16 -15.09 8.38
N TYR A 73 -7.03 -13.76 8.44
CA TYR A 73 -7.94 -12.89 9.17
C TYR A 73 -8.39 -11.66 8.35
N PRO A 74 -8.99 -11.86 7.15
CA PRO A 74 -9.56 -10.76 6.38
C PRO A 74 -10.76 -10.14 7.12
N ALA A 75 -11.16 -8.94 6.69
CA ALA A 75 -12.31 -8.27 7.28
C ALA A 75 -13.60 -9.13 7.13
N PRO A 76 -14.46 -9.18 8.16
CA PRO A 76 -15.75 -9.84 8.07
C PRO A 76 -16.67 -9.10 7.09
N ALA A 77 -17.53 -9.85 6.42
CA ALA A 77 -18.57 -9.29 5.55
C ALA A 77 -19.94 -9.87 5.92
N LYS A 78 -21.01 -9.14 5.60
CA LYS A 78 -22.37 -9.59 5.91
C LYS A 78 -22.67 -10.93 5.25
N SER A 79 -23.22 -11.85 6.04
CA SER A 79 -23.63 -13.18 5.58
C SER A 79 -24.86 -13.11 4.68
N PHE A 80 -24.96 -14.07 3.75
CA PHE A 80 -26.19 -14.39 3.02
C PHE A 80 -26.34 -15.92 2.91
N ASP A 81 -27.49 -16.41 2.43
CA ASP A 81 -27.83 -17.86 2.48
C ASP A 81 -26.74 -18.79 1.93
N GLN A 82 -26.02 -18.36 0.89
CA GLN A 82 -24.97 -19.13 0.23
C GLN A 82 -23.57 -18.93 0.86
N ALA A 83 -23.40 -17.99 1.79
CA ALA A 83 -22.13 -17.67 2.45
C ALA A 83 -22.37 -17.16 3.90
N LYS A 84 -22.50 -18.10 4.86
CA LYS A 84 -22.84 -17.78 6.26
C LYS A 84 -21.69 -17.19 7.09
N ASN A 85 -20.44 -17.57 6.81
CA ASN A 85 -19.23 -17.07 7.51
C ASN A 85 -18.33 -16.32 6.54
N ARG A 86 -18.94 -15.41 5.79
CA ARG A 86 -18.33 -14.69 4.70
C ARG A 86 -17.28 -13.68 5.18
N THR A 87 -16.23 -13.51 4.37
CA THR A 87 -15.26 -12.42 4.48
C THR A 87 -15.34 -11.56 3.23
N ILE A 88 -14.68 -10.40 3.25
CA ILE A 88 -14.64 -9.52 2.08
C ILE A 88 -14.02 -10.17 0.82
N PHE A 89 -13.37 -11.33 0.88
CA PHE A 89 -12.95 -12.01 -0.35
C PHE A 89 -14.13 -12.52 -1.19
N THR A 90 -15.27 -12.76 -0.56
CA THR A 90 -16.50 -13.05 -1.27
C THR A 90 -17.25 -11.74 -1.39
N GLN A 91 -17.52 -11.29 -2.61
CA GLN A 91 -18.21 -10.05 -2.89
C GLN A 91 -19.63 -10.32 -3.37
N LEU A 92 -20.60 -9.56 -2.89
CA LEU A 92 -21.98 -9.70 -3.36
C LEU A 92 -22.07 -9.20 -4.81
N ASN A 93 -22.76 -9.94 -5.66
CA ASN A 93 -23.04 -9.51 -7.03
C ASN A 93 -24.50 -9.09 -7.16
N GLN A 94 -24.74 -7.78 -7.16
CA GLN A 94 -26.07 -7.20 -7.36
C GLN A 94 -26.36 -6.83 -8.82
N THR A 95 -25.43 -7.06 -9.74
CA THR A 95 -25.60 -6.70 -11.17
C THR A 95 -26.55 -7.64 -11.92
N GLU A 96 -27.01 -8.72 -11.27
CA GLU A 96 -27.81 -9.81 -11.85
C GLU A 96 -27.12 -10.58 -13.01
N ILE A 97 -25.86 -10.27 -13.33
CA ILE A 97 -25.07 -10.95 -14.37
C ILE A 97 -24.12 -11.97 -13.72
N GLY A 98 -24.27 -13.25 -14.05
CA GLY A 98 -23.35 -14.31 -13.59
C GLY A 98 -23.71 -14.85 -12.20
N PRO A 99 -22.72 -15.34 -11.42
CA PRO A 99 -22.98 -15.92 -10.10
C PRO A 99 -23.43 -14.85 -9.09
N LYS A 100 -24.24 -15.24 -8.09
CA LYS A 100 -24.75 -14.33 -7.04
C LYS A 100 -23.66 -13.68 -6.18
N PHE A 101 -22.46 -14.22 -6.21
CA PHE A 101 -21.29 -13.67 -5.55
C PHE A 101 -20.06 -13.90 -6.43
N VAL A 102 -19.02 -13.10 -6.21
CA VAL A 102 -17.74 -13.18 -6.93
C VAL A 102 -16.60 -13.27 -5.92
N THR A 103 -15.69 -14.20 -6.12
CA THR A 103 -14.39 -14.25 -5.44
C THR A 103 -13.31 -13.75 -6.40
N PRO A 104 -12.11 -13.35 -5.93
CA PRO A 104 -11.03 -13.02 -6.84
C PRO A 104 -10.77 -14.18 -7.81
N PHE A 105 -10.52 -13.88 -9.09
CA PHE A 105 -10.31 -14.89 -10.13
C PHE A 105 -9.12 -14.55 -11.04
N ALA A 106 -8.40 -15.59 -11.48
CA ALA A 106 -7.21 -15.41 -12.30
C ALA A 106 -7.59 -14.92 -13.72
N LEU A 107 -6.86 -13.94 -14.23
CA LEU A 107 -6.96 -13.46 -15.61
C LEU A 107 -6.30 -14.43 -16.59
N ASN A 108 -5.25 -15.15 -16.18
CA ASN A 108 -4.66 -16.27 -16.91
C ASN A 108 -4.31 -15.93 -18.37
N THR A 109 -3.50 -14.87 -18.53
CA THR A 109 -3.02 -14.37 -19.83
C THR A 109 -2.19 -15.38 -20.61
N ARG A 110 -1.72 -16.44 -19.95
CA ARG A 110 -1.02 -17.55 -20.62
C ARG A 110 -1.96 -18.44 -21.44
N GLN A 111 -3.25 -18.46 -21.08
CA GLN A 111 -4.30 -19.11 -21.89
C GLN A 111 -4.99 -18.13 -22.83
N ALA A 112 -5.32 -16.93 -22.33
CA ALA A 112 -6.04 -15.89 -23.06
C ALA A 112 -5.27 -14.55 -22.96
N PHE A 113 -4.28 -14.38 -23.85
CA PHE A 113 -3.34 -13.25 -23.77
C PHE A 113 -4.01 -11.88 -23.91
N GLU A 114 -5.17 -11.80 -24.52
CA GLU A 114 -5.98 -10.58 -24.62
C GLU A 114 -6.34 -9.98 -23.24
N HIS A 115 -6.38 -10.78 -22.18
CA HIS A 115 -6.58 -10.30 -20.80
C HIS A 115 -5.39 -9.49 -20.26
N MET A 116 -4.24 -9.48 -20.96
CA MET A 116 -3.14 -8.54 -20.67
C MET A 116 -3.57 -7.08 -20.85
N ARG A 117 -4.57 -6.83 -21.71
CA ARG A 117 -5.27 -5.54 -21.83
C ARG A 117 -6.69 -5.67 -21.27
N VAL A 118 -6.80 -5.99 -19.98
CA VAL A 118 -8.08 -5.95 -19.28
C VAL A 118 -8.65 -4.53 -19.31
N GLU A 119 -9.97 -4.40 -19.43
CA GLU A 119 -10.69 -3.12 -19.41
C GLU A 119 -10.57 -2.46 -18.03
N GLY A 120 -10.50 -1.13 -18.02
CA GLY A 120 -10.42 -0.35 -16.77
C GLY A 120 -11.70 -0.45 -15.95
N THR A 121 -11.68 0.08 -14.74
CA THR A 121 -12.86 0.10 -13.88
C THR A 121 -13.17 1.49 -13.32
N PRO A 122 -14.39 1.78 -12.84
CA PRO A 122 -14.70 3.09 -12.27
C PRO A 122 -13.79 3.42 -11.06
N HIS A 123 -13.02 4.50 -11.12
CA HIS A 123 -12.07 4.87 -10.06
C HIS A 123 -12.14 6.35 -9.66
N SER A 124 -13.28 7.01 -9.93
CA SER A 124 -13.52 8.37 -9.47
C SER A 124 -13.78 8.42 -7.95
N TRP A 125 -13.74 9.62 -7.36
CA TRP A 125 -14.08 9.83 -5.93
C TRP A 125 -15.42 9.16 -5.54
N PRO A 126 -16.53 9.35 -6.27
CA PRO A 126 -17.78 8.67 -5.97
C PRO A 126 -17.69 7.14 -5.92
N ASP A 127 -17.07 6.54 -6.94
CA ASP A 127 -16.98 5.08 -7.06
C ASP A 127 -16.04 4.52 -5.99
N ALA A 128 -14.94 5.21 -5.69
CA ALA A 128 -13.99 4.81 -4.67
C ALA A 128 -14.60 4.89 -3.26
N GLN A 129 -15.35 5.95 -2.95
CA GLN A 129 -16.11 6.06 -1.70
C GLN A 129 -17.21 5.01 -1.59
N ALA A 130 -17.89 4.69 -2.69
CA ALA A 130 -18.90 3.63 -2.76
C ALA A 130 -18.28 2.23 -2.51
N ALA A 131 -17.13 1.94 -3.10
CA ALA A 131 -16.46 0.64 -2.93
C ALA A 131 -15.87 0.46 -1.52
N TRP A 132 -15.33 1.54 -0.95
CA TRP A 132 -14.81 1.53 0.42
C TRP A 132 -15.92 1.39 1.46
N ASP A 133 -17.03 2.11 1.26
CA ASP A 133 -18.24 2.08 2.08
C ASP A 133 -17.94 2.16 3.58
N ASN A 134 -17.23 3.20 4.01
CA ASN A 134 -16.78 3.37 5.40
C ASN A 134 -16.04 2.16 5.97
N GLY A 135 -15.41 1.32 5.14
CA GLY A 135 -14.64 0.14 5.54
C GLY A 135 -15.43 -1.17 5.57
N HIS A 136 -16.68 -1.22 5.10
CA HIS A 136 -17.37 -2.48 4.85
C HIS A 136 -16.72 -3.30 3.74
N MET A 137 -16.38 -2.64 2.62
CA MET A 137 -15.67 -3.22 1.48
C MET A 137 -16.24 -4.55 0.97
N ASP A 138 -17.57 -4.73 1.02
CA ASP A 138 -18.24 -6.02 0.76
C ASP A 138 -19.20 -5.99 -0.45
N ARG A 139 -19.20 -4.89 -1.20
CA ARG A 139 -19.95 -4.65 -2.45
C ARG A 139 -19.08 -4.03 -3.55
N TRP A 140 -17.80 -4.39 -3.58
CA TRP A 140 -16.81 -3.86 -4.49
C TRP A 140 -17.22 -3.91 -5.98
N PRO A 141 -17.74 -5.03 -6.52
CA PRO A 141 -18.12 -5.11 -7.93
C PRO A 141 -19.32 -4.23 -8.32
N GLU A 142 -20.14 -3.81 -7.36
CA GLU A 142 -21.26 -2.89 -7.60
C GLU A 142 -20.74 -1.49 -7.97
N ALA A 143 -19.71 -1.03 -7.26
CA ALA A 143 -19.07 0.26 -7.51
C ALA A 143 -17.99 0.19 -8.61
N LYS A 144 -17.39 -0.99 -8.83
CA LYS A 144 -16.16 -1.14 -9.63
C LYS A 144 -16.28 -2.11 -10.81
N ASN A 145 -17.48 -2.57 -11.16
CA ASN A 145 -17.73 -3.63 -12.14
C ASN A 145 -17.19 -5.01 -11.74
N LEU A 146 -17.73 -6.07 -12.36
CA LEU A 146 -17.42 -7.47 -12.03
C LEU A 146 -15.96 -7.87 -12.25
N HIS A 147 -15.30 -7.34 -13.28
CA HIS A 147 -13.92 -7.69 -13.59
C HIS A 147 -12.89 -7.03 -12.66
N SER A 148 -13.30 -6.12 -11.77
CA SER A 148 -12.43 -5.60 -10.69
C SER A 148 -11.89 -6.69 -9.76
N MET A 149 -12.53 -7.87 -9.72
CA MET A 149 -12.08 -9.03 -8.96
C MET A 149 -11.02 -9.88 -9.69
N GLY A 150 -10.66 -9.53 -10.93
CA GLY A 150 -9.59 -10.20 -11.67
C GLY A 150 -8.23 -9.97 -11.02
N TYR A 151 -7.32 -10.94 -11.08
CA TYR A 151 -5.91 -10.78 -10.68
C TYR A 151 -4.97 -11.49 -11.65
N PHE A 152 -3.72 -11.05 -11.67
CA PHE A 152 -2.64 -11.69 -12.42
C PHE A 152 -1.85 -12.66 -11.54
N GLU A 153 -1.36 -13.73 -12.16
CA GLU A 153 -0.43 -14.66 -11.53
C GLU A 153 1.01 -14.38 -11.95
N ARG A 154 1.99 -14.96 -11.25
CA ARG A 154 3.42 -14.88 -11.62
C ARG A 154 3.67 -15.19 -13.09
N ALA A 155 2.97 -16.21 -13.59
CA ALA A 155 3.11 -16.61 -14.98
C ALA A 155 2.74 -15.45 -15.90
N ASP A 156 1.69 -14.70 -15.61
CA ASP A 156 1.23 -13.56 -16.41
C ASP A 156 2.22 -12.38 -16.41
N MET A 157 2.83 -12.09 -15.26
CA MET A 157 3.70 -10.92 -15.04
C MET A 157 5.08 -11.29 -14.48
N PRO A 158 5.90 -12.03 -15.25
CA PRO A 158 7.15 -12.59 -14.74
C PRO A 158 8.16 -11.49 -14.36
N PHE A 159 8.13 -10.34 -15.02
CA PHE A 159 9.04 -9.22 -14.74
C PHE A 159 8.75 -8.53 -13.40
N GLN A 160 7.48 -8.22 -13.12
CA GLN A 160 7.04 -7.62 -11.86
C GLN A 160 7.34 -8.56 -10.67
N TYR A 161 7.05 -9.85 -10.83
CA TYR A 161 7.37 -10.85 -9.81
C TYR A 161 8.88 -11.02 -9.62
N ALA A 162 9.67 -10.95 -10.70
CA ALA A 162 11.13 -10.92 -10.63
C ALA A 162 11.66 -9.70 -9.88
N LEU A 163 11.07 -8.51 -10.03
CA LEU A 163 11.42 -7.34 -9.23
C LEU A 163 11.13 -7.57 -7.73
N ALA A 164 9.98 -8.15 -7.41
CA ALA A 164 9.63 -8.51 -6.03
C ALA A 164 10.52 -9.63 -5.43
N ASP A 165 11.09 -10.50 -6.26
CA ASP A 165 12.08 -11.51 -5.86
C ASP A 165 13.48 -10.91 -5.66
N ALA A 166 13.83 -9.91 -6.47
CA ALA A 166 15.14 -9.29 -6.46
C ALA A 166 15.29 -8.25 -5.35
N PHE A 167 14.26 -7.42 -5.13
CA PHE A 167 14.32 -6.22 -4.30
C PHE A 167 13.24 -6.20 -3.21
N THR A 168 13.06 -5.07 -2.54
CA THR A 168 12.06 -4.95 -1.47
C THR A 168 10.72 -4.56 -2.06
N LEU A 169 9.67 -5.35 -1.77
CA LEU A 169 8.28 -5.06 -2.07
C LEU A 169 7.58 -4.57 -0.80
N CYS A 170 6.77 -3.51 -0.91
CA CYS A 170 5.98 -3.00 0.21
C CYS A 170 4.54 -3.50 0.11
N ASP A 171 4.09 -4.32 1.07
CA ASP A 171 2.75 -4.95 1.06
C ASP A 171 1.71 -4.23 1.92
N ALA A 172 2.08 -3.05 2.43
CA ALA A 172 1.22 -2.10 3.14
C ALA A 172 1.40 -0.66 2.61
N TYR A 173 1.67 -0.52 1.30
CA TYR A 173 1.66 0.75 0.60
C TYR A 173 0.27 1.03 0.03
N HIS A 174 -0.32 2.16 0.39
CA HIS A 174 -1.66 2.59 0.02
C HIS A 174 -1.61 3.77 -0.93
N CYS A 175 -2.57 3.87 -1.85
CA CYS A 175 -2.82 5.18 -2.46
C CYS A 175 -3.28 6.17 -1.37
N SER A 176 -2.96 7.44 -1.53
CA SER A 176 -3.15 8.42 -0.45
C SER A 176 -4.61 8.76 -0.18
N MET A 177 -5.51 8.54 -1.14
CA MET A 177 -6.95 8.79 -1.02
C MET A 177 -7.80 7.87 -1.90
N HIS A 178 -9.08 7.75 -1.52
CA HIS A 178 -10.15 7.13 -2.30
C HIS A 178 -10.60 8.03 -3.47
N ALA A 179 -9.73 8.23 -4.46
CA ALA A 179 -10.02 8.98 -5.68
C ALA A 179 -9.12 8.53 -6.84
N GLY A 180 -9.21 9.24 -7.97
CA GLY A 180 -8.44 8.96 -9.17
C GLY A 180 -6.99 9.49 -9.15
N THR A 181 -6.39 9.48 -10.33
CA THR A 181 -5.00 9.81 -10.69
C THR A 181 -4.49 11.13 -10.08
N ASN A 182 -5.03 12.29 -10.48
CA ASN A 182 -4.41 13.59 -10.17
C ASN A 182 -4.38 13.85 -8.66
N SER A 183 -5.52 13.66 -7.99
CA SER A 183 -5.65 13.92 -6.57
C SER A 183 -4.74 13.02 -5.73
N ASN A 184 -4.54 11.75 -6.11
CA ASN A 184 -3.55 10.88 -5.47
C ASN A 184 -2.12 11.39 -5.72
N ARG A 185 -1.78 11.76 -6.96
CA ARG A 185 -0.47 12.30 -7.32
C ARG A 185 -0.14 13.57 -6.53
N LEU A 186 -1.10 14.45 -6.22
CA LEU A 186 -0.84 15.66 -5.42
C LEU A 186 -0.18 15.36 -4.06
N PHE A 187 -0.42 14.19 -3.45
CA PHE A 187 0.26 13.79 -2.21
C PHE A 187 1.75 13.46 -2.42
N LEU A 188 2.15 12.91 -3.58
CA LEU A 188 3.55 12.74 -3.96
C LEU A 188 4.24 14.08 -4.23
N TRP A 189 3.53 15.01 -4.85
CA TRP A 189 4.10 16.27 -5.33
C TRP A 189 4.08 17.40 -4.30
N SER A 190 3.17 17.35 -3.33
CA SER A 190 2.93 18.46 -2.42
C SER A 190 2.47 18.07 -1.02
N GLY A 191 2.28 16.78 -0.74
CA GLY A 191 1.90 16.27 0.59
C GLY A 191 0.42 16.40 0.96
N THR A 192 -0.42 16.97 0.11
CA THR A 192 -1.83 17.27 0.40
C THR A 192 -2.66 17.38 -0.89
N ASN A 193 -3.98 17.24 -0.77
CA ASN A 193 -4.97 17.64 -1.78
C ASN A 193 -5.64 18.99 -1.46
N ASP A 194 -5.12 19.75 -0.48
CA ASP A 194 -5.72 20.96 0.08
C ASP A 194 -7.12 20.71 0.70
N GLY A 195 -7.23 19.68 1.55
CA GLY A 195 -8.46 19.31 2.28
C GLY A 195 -9.07 20.38 3.21
N GLN A 196 -8.49 21.59 3.28
CA GLN A 196 -9.05 22.76 3.98
C GLN A 196 -9.54 23.85 3.03
N ALA A 197 -9.48 23.62 1.71
CA ALA A 197 -9.97 24.50 0.67
C ALA A 197 -9.38 25.92 0.72
N GLN A 198 -8.09 26.06 1.06
CA GLN A 198 -7.48 27.37 1.27
C GLN A 198 -6.75 27.89 0.04
N PHE A 199 -6.37 27.01 -0.87
CA PHE A 199 -5.37 27.30 -1.89
C PHE A 199 -5.74 26.75 -3.28
N GLY A 200 -7.04 26.61 -3.55
CA GLY A 200 -7.58 26.18 -4.85
C GLY A 200 -8.03 24.71 -4.90
N GLY A 201 -7.90 23.97 -3.80
CA GLY A 201 -8.56 22.68 -3.61
C GLY A 201 -9.89 22.80 -2.84
N PRO A 202 -10.39 21.70 -2.26
CA PRO A 202 -9.78 20.38 -2.25
C PRO A 202 -9.86 19.70 -3.62
N SER A 203 -8.79 19.02 -4.02
CA SER A 203 -8.85 18.15 -5.20
C SER A 203 -9.49 16.81 -4.85
N ILE A 204 -10.50 16.42 -5.64
CA ILE A 204 -11.12 15.08 -5.61
C ILE A 204 -11.21 14.43 -7.00
N GLY A 205 -10.75 15.13 -8.03
CA GLY A 205 -10.72 14.66 -9.40
C GLY A 205 -9.53 15.19 -10.20
N ASN A 206 -9.67 15.02 -11.52
CA ASN A 206 -8.62 15.24 -12.50
C ASN A 206 -8.74 16.59 -13.23
N SER A 207 -9.42 17.57 -12.62
CA SER A 207 -9.70 18.87 -13.24
C SER A 207 -8.43 19.68 -13.59
N HIS A 208 -7.29 19.39 -12.93
CA HIS A 208 -6.01 20.08 -13.14
C HIS A 208 -4.97 19.26 -13.91
N ASP A 209 -5.39 18.25 -14.68
CA ASP A 209 -4.51 17.42 -15.53
C ASP A 209 -3.88 18.18 -16.71
N ARG A 210 -4.40 19.37 -17.01
CA ARG A 210 -4.00 20.17 -18.17
C ARG A 210 -3.86 21.63 -17.82
N LEU A 211 -3.16 22.36 -18.66
CA LEU A 211 -3.17 23.83 -18.64
C LEU A 211 -4.59 24.34 -19.00
N PRO A 212 -5.00 25.52 -18.49
CA PRO A 212 -6.33 26.08 -18.76
C PRO A 212 -6.68 26.20 -20.24
N GLU A 213 -5.73 26.62 -21.07
CA GLU A 213 -5.90 26.73 -22.53
C GLU A 213 -6.15 25.37 -23.23
N ASN A 214 -5.83 24.27 -22.56
CA ASN A 214 -6.00 22.89 -23.04
C ASN A 214 -7.14 22.16 -22.32
N GLY A 215 -8.04 22.90 -21.66
CA GLY A 215 -9.23 22.37 -21.00
C GLY A 215 -9.04 21.98 -19.53
N GLY A 216 -7.93 22.38 -18.89
CA GLY A 216 -7.78 22.28 -17.44
C GLY A 216 -8.58 23.34 -16.68
N ALA A 217 -8.65 23.19 -15.35
CA ALA A 217 -9.32 24.14 -14.47
C ALA A 217 -8.73 25.56 -14.57
N ALA A 218 -9.61 26.56 -14.61
CA ALA A 218 -9.22 27.97 -14.75
C ALA A 218 -8.56 28.54 -13.48
N ILE A 219 -8.97 28.05 -12.30
CA ILE A 219 -8.40 28.46 -11.01
C ILE A 219 -7.26 27.48 -10.68
N PRO A 220 -5.99 27.92 -10.65
CA PRO A 220 -4.87 27.04 -10.35
C PRO A 220 -4.75 26.75 -8.85
N TYR A 221 -4.00 25.70 -8.52
CA TYR A 221 -3.52 25.47 -7.17
C TYR A 221 -2.45 26.51 -6.79
N THR A 222 -2.49 27.00 -5.56
CA THR A 222 -1.63 28.10 -5.08
C THR A 222 -0.76 27.75 -3.88
N TRP A 223 -0.87 26.53 -3.33
CA TRP A 223 0.04 26.07 -2.28
C TRP A 223 1.39 25.64 -2.88
N THR A 224 2.45 25.73 -2.08
CA THR A 224 3.80 25.34 -2.52
C THR A 224 3.92 23.83 -2.69
N THR A 225 4.55 23.40 -3.79
CA THR A 225 4.90 22.01 -4.07
C THR A 225 6.21 21.60 -3.41
N TYR A 226 6.45 20.29 -3.25
CA TYR A 226 7.70 19.80 -2.66
C TYR A 226 8.92 20.09 -3.53
N VAL A 227 8.77 20.09 -4.86
CA VAL A 227 9.88 20.42 -5.78
C VAL A 227 10.30 21.90 -5.70
N GLU A 228 9.37 22.81 -5.42
CA GLU A 228 9.72 24.20 -5.09
C GLU A 228 10.58 24.27 -3.83
N ARG A 229 10.21 23.52 -2.78
CA ARG A 229 10.97 23.45 -1.52
C ARG A 229 12.35 22.83 -1.71
N LEU A 230 12.46 21.75 -2.49
CA LEU A 230 13.75 21.16 -2.88
C LEU A 230 14.63 22.19 -3.61
N GLN A 231 14.04 22.96 -4.53
CA GLN A 231 14.76 23.99 -5.27
C GLN A 231 15.29 25.09 -4.35
N GLU A 232 14.46 25.60 -3.44
CA GLU A 232 14.82 26.63 -2.48
C GLU A 232 15.97 26.16 -1.57
N ALA A 233 15.95 24.89 -1.16
CA ALA A 233 17.01 24.26 -0.37
C ALA A 233 18.29 23.92 -1.17
N GLY A 234 18.33 24.23 -2.48
CA GLY A 234 19.48 23.92 -3.34
C GLY A 234 19.61 22.44 -3.71
N VAL A 235 18.58 21.63 -3.49
CA VAL A 235 18.54 20.23 -3.90
C VAL A 235 18.19 20.16 -5.39
N ASN A 236 19.11 19.64 -6.19
CA ASN A 236 18.93 19.55 -7.63
C ASN A 236 17.85 18.52 -7.99
N TRP A 237 16.82 18.97 -8.71
CA TRP A 237 15.74 18.11 -9.19
C TRP A 237 15.37 18.35 -10.67
N ARG A 238 14.72 17.36 -11.28
CA ARG A 238 14.17 17.43 -12.65
C ARG A 238 13.06 16.41 -12.86
N ILE A 239 12.18 16.68 -13.83
CA ILE A 239 11.27 15.69 -14.42
C ILE A 239 11.80 15.21 -15.77
N TYR A 240 11.79 13.89 -15.96
CA TYR A 240 11.97 13.24 -17.25
C TYR A 240 10.61 12.82 -17.80
N GLN A 241 10.19 13.45 -18.89
CA GLN A 241 8.89 13.24 -19.54
C GLN A 241 8.93 13.72 -21.00
N ASP A 242 7.92 13.34 -21.77
CA ASP A 242 7.57 14.02 -23.03
C ASP A 242 6.30 14.85 -22.82
N MET A 243 6.37 16.18 -22.90
CA MET A 243 5.18 17.03 -22.72
C MET A 243 4.07 16.78 -23.75
N SER A 244 4.39 16.15 -24.88
CA SER A 244 3.39 15.75 -25.87
C SER A 244 2.76 14.38 -25.60
N ASP A 245 3.39 13.57 -24.76
CA ASP A 245 2.98 12.22 -24.39
C ASP A 245 3.44 11.88 -22.97
N ASN A 246 2.93 12.63 -21.98
CA ASN A 246 3.12 12.36 -20.56
C ASN A 246 1.82 11.85 -19.91
N PHE A 247 0.85 11.43 -20.74
CA PHE A 247 -0.48 10.98 -20.34
C PHE A 247 -1.20 11.88 -19.31
N THR A 248 -0.91 13.19 -19.30
CA THR A 248 -1.43 14.15 -18.31
C THR A 248 -1.07 13.85 -16.84
N ASP A 249 -0.09 12.98 -16.62
CA ASP A 249 0.30 12.46 -15.31
C ASP A 249 1.20 13.39 -14.47
N ASN A 250 1.48 14.58 -14.99
CA ASN A 250 2.28 15.60 -14.33
C ASN A 250 1.37 16.70 -13.73
N PRO A 251 1.04 16.62 -12.44
CA PRO A 251 0.08 17.55 -11.82
C PRO A 251 0.64 18.96 -11.66
N LEU A 252 1.94 19.20 -11.90
CA LEU A 252 2.53 20.54 -11.78
C LEU A 252 1.92 21.54 -12.76
N VAL A 253 1.31 21.09 -13.86
CA VAL A 253 0.55 21.96 -14.79
C VAL A 253 -0.61 22.68 -14.09
N GLY A 254 -1.15 22.09 -13.01
CA GLY A 254 -2.23 22.65 -12.21
C GLY A 254 -1.83 23.79 -11.27
N PHE A 255 -0.53 24.01 -11.06
CA PHE A 255 -0.03 24.95 -10.06
C PHE A 255 0.31 26.32 -10.66
N ALA A 256 -0.12 27.38 -9.96
CA ALA A 256 0.08 28.76 -10.38
C ALA A 256 1.58 29.06 -10.61
N ALA A 257 2.46 28.66 -9.69
CA ALA A 257 3.90 28.90 -9.82
C ALA A 257 4.50 28.36 -11.13
N PHE A 258 3.99 27.22 -11.61
CA PHE A 258 4.42 26.59 -12.86
C PHE A 258 3.80 27.24 -14.09
N GLN A 259 2.51 27.57 -14.04
CA GLN A 259 1.83 28.32 -15.11
C GLN A 259 2.47 29.70 -15.32
N GLU A 260 2.82 30.40 -14.24
CA GLU A 260 3.46 31.72 -14.29
C GLU A 260 4.92 31.67 -14.74
N SER A 261 5.63 30.60 -14.37
CA SER A 261 6.96 30.29 -14.88
C SER A 261 6.93 30.05 -16.40
N LEU A 262 5.98 29.24 -16.87
CA LEU A 262 5.80 28.92 -18.29
C LEU A 262 5.42 30.16 -19.11
N ALA A 263 4.54 31.01 -18.58
CA ALA A 263 4.13 32.26 -19.21
C ALA A 263 5.19 33.39 -19.13
N GLY A 264 6.30 33.17 -18.43
CA GLY A 264 7.36 34.18 -18.27
C GLY A 264 6.88 35.45 -17.55
N LYS A 265 5.94 35.33 -16.60
CA LYS A 265 5.43 36.49 -15.86
C LYS A 265 6.54 37.18 -15.05
N PRO A 266 6.57 38.52 -14.95
CA PRO A 266 7.53 39.22 -14.11
C PRO A 266 7.49 38.72 -12.65
N GLY A 267 8.64 38.34 -12.11
CA GLY A 267 8.77 37.81 -10.74
C GLY A 267 8.58 36.30 -10.61
N SER A 268 8.17 35.59 -11.67
CA SER A 268 8.13 34.12 -11.66
C SER A 268 9.53 33.51 -11.73
N ASN A 269 9.66 32.27 -11.25
CA ASN A 269 10.92 31.54 -11.31
C ASN A 269 10.99 30.70 -12.60
N PRO A 270 11.82 31.06 -13.60
CA PRO A 270 11.86 30.37 -14.89
C PRO A 270 12.41 28.94 -14.81
N GLU A 271 13.13 28.59 -13.73
CA GLU A 271 13.67 27.24 -13.55
C GLU A 271 12.56 26.20 -13.27
N LEU A 272 11.40 26.62 -12.73
CA LEU A 272 10.28 25.71 -12.47
C LEU A 272 9.72 25.10 -13.76
N ALA A 273 9.33 25.92 -14.74
CA ALA A 273 8.86 25.41 -16.02
C ALA A 273 9.97 24.69 -16.78
N LYS A 274 11.21 25.19 -16.74
CA LYS A 274 12.34 24.54 -17.40
C LYS A 274 12.60 23.12 -16.88
N ARG A 275 12.44 22.86 -15.57
CA ARG A 275 12.70 21.56 -14.94
C ARG A 275 11.47 20.65 -14.87
N GLY A 276 10.28 21.25 -14.81
CA GLY A 276 9.02 20.55 -14.58
C GLY A 276 8.08 20.47 -15.78
N LEU A 277 8.22 21.33 -16.79
CA LEU A 277 7.30 21.48 -17.92
C LEU A 277 8.03 21.51 -19.29
N THR A 278 9.13 20.76 -19.43
CA THR A 278 9.84 20.60 -20.71
C THR A 278 10.01 19.12 -21.08
N THR A 279 10.12 18.84 -22.38
CA THR A 279 10.39 17.49 -22.89
C THR A 279 11.85 17.10 -22.69
N GLN A 280 12.08 16.12 -21.84
CA GLN A 280 13.35 15.45 -21.57
C GLN A 280 13.06 13.99 -21.26
N ALA A 281 13.11 13.10 -22.25
CA ALA A 281 12.66 11.72 -22.08
C ALA A 281 13.77 10.80 -21.50
N LEU A 282 13.59 9.48 -21.62
CA LEU A 282 14.52 8.49 -21.08
C LEU A 282 15.91 8.52 -21.75
N ASP A 283 16.04 9.07 -22.95
CA ASP A 283 17.31 9.32 -23.61
C ASP A 283 18.15 10.35 -22.82
N GLN A 284 17.52 11.42 -22.34
CA GLN A 284 18.15 12.41 -21.49
C GLN A 284 18.46 11.84 -20.10
N LEU A 285 17.60 10.98 -19.52
CA LEU A 285 17.89 10.25 -18.28
C LEU A 285 19.16 9.39 -18.44
N ARG A 286 19.24 8.63 -19.53
CA ARG A 286 20.41 7.80 -19.85
C ARG A 286 21.66 8.65 -20.02
N LYS A 287 21.57 9.77 -20.72
CA LYS A 287 22.68 10.72 -20.90
C LYS A 287 23.16 11.28 -19.56
N ASP A 288 22.25 11.74 -18.70
CA ASP A 288 22.59 12.30 -17.39
C ASP A 288 23.24 11.23 -16.48
N SER A 289 22.80 9.97 -16.57
CA SER A 289 23.44 8.83 -15.89
C SER A 289 24.86 8.56 -16.39
N LEU A 290 25.05 8.47 -17.71
CA LEU A 290 26.36 8.22 -18.33
C LEU A 290 27.37 9.34 -18.02
N GLU A 291 26.92 10.59 -18.02
CA GLU A 291 27.76 11.76 -17.75
C GLU A 291 27.97 12.04 -16.25
N ASN A 292 27.43 11.21 -15.34
CA ASN A 292 27.45 11.43 -13.88
C ASN A 292 26.86 12.80 -13.48
N LYS A 293 25.74 13.16 -14.13
CA LYS A 293 24.98 14.41 -13.94
C LYS A 293 23.53 14.16 -13.51
N LEU A 294 23.19 12.93 -13.15
CA LEU A 294 21.85 12.60 -12.65
C LEU A 294 21.51 13.51 -11.45
N PRO A 295 20.33 14.17 -11.43
CA PRO A 295 19.92 15.02 -10.31
C PRO A 295 19.83 14.26 -8.98
N SER A 296 19.81 15.00 -7.88
CA SER A 296 19.60 14.41 -6.55
C SER A 296 18.20 13.79 -6.43
N VAL A 297 17.20 14.43 -7.07
CA VAL A 297 15.82 13.92 -7.16
C VAL A 297 15.34 13.95 -8.60
N SER A 298 14.92 12.81 -9.13
CA SER A 298 14.45 12.66 -10.51
C SER A 298 13.05 12.06 -10.50
N TYR A 299 12.11 12.73 -11.15
CA TYR A 299 10.76 12.20 -11.38
C TYR A 299 10.67 11.73 -12.81
N ILE A 300 10.06 10.56 -13.04
CA ILE A 300 9.79 10.04 -14.38
C ILE A 300 8.28 10.03 -14.57
N ILE A 301 7.82 10.68 -15.63
CA ILE A 301 6.43 10.59 -16.09
C ILE A 301 6.44 9.74 -17.34
N ALA A 302 5.72 8.62 -17.28
CA ALA A 302 5.67 7.67 -18.37
C ALA A 302 4.91 8.24 -19.57
N THR A 303 5.18 7.67 -20.74
CA THR A 303 4.31 7.86 -21.90
C THR A 303 2.97 7.16 -21.67
N ALA A 304 1.95 7.50 -22.46
CA ALA A 304 0.68 6.78 -22.42
C ALA A 304 0.89 5.27 -22.65
N GLU A 305 1.82 4.89 -23.52
CA GLU A 305 2.15 3.48 -23.75
C GLU A 305 2.86 2.85 -22.54
N GLY A 306 3.70 3.59 -21.84
CA GLY A 306 4.52 3.11 -20.73
C GLY A 306 3.90 3.26 -19.34
N SER A 307 2.66 3.76 -19.23
CA SER A 307 2.03 4.14 -17.95
C SER A 307 1.36 2.99 -17.20
N GLU A 308 1.18 1.82 -17.81
CA GLU A 308 0.34 0.73 -17.32
C GLU A 308 -1.16 1.03 -17.23
N HIS A 309 -1.63 2.25 -17.50
CA HIS A 309 -3.07 2.54 -17.55
C HIS A 309 -3.78 1.60 -18.56
N PRO A 310 -4.86 0.90 -18.19
CA PRO A 310 -5.45 -0.16 -19.03
C PRO A 310 -5.94 0.32 -20.40
N GLY A 311 -6.25 1.61 -20.52
CA GLY A 311 -6.54 2.32 -21.77
C GLY A 311 -5.43 2.24 -22.81
N PRO A 312 -4.39 3.07 -22.69
CA PRO A 312 -3.29 3.14 -23.65
C PRO A 312 -2.25 2.03 -23.49
N SER A 313 -2.15 1.42 -22.30
CA SER A 313 -1.06 0.53 -21.89
C SER A 313 -1.53 -0.85 -21.41
N SER A 314 -0.61 -1.59 -20.79
CA SER A 314 -0.79 -2.91 -20.17
C SER A 314 0.36 -3.18 -19.18
N PRO A 315 0.21 -4.15 -18.25
CA PRO A 315 1.30 -4.58 -17.37
C PRO A 315 2.57 -4.99 -18.14
N ALA A 316 2.42 -5.58 -19.33
CA ALA A 316 3.56 -5.99 -20.15
C ALA A 316 4.32 -4.78 -20.74
N GLN A 317 3.61 -3.73 -21.17
CA GLN A 317 4.22 -2.52 -21.72
C GLN A 317 4.90 -1.68 -20.62
N GLY A 318 4.30 -1.57 -19.44
CA GLY A 318 4.95 -0.95 -18.29
C GLY A 318 6.17 -1.70 -17.76
N ALA A 319 6.16 -3.04 -17.83
CA ALA A 319 7.35 -3.83 -17.55
C ALA A 319 8.50 -3.47 -18.50
N ALA A 320 8.22 -3.30 -19.80
CA ALA A 320 9.22 -2.85 -20.76
C ALA A 320 9.70 -1.42 -20.48
N TYR A 321 8.80 -0.48 -20.19
CA TYR A 321 9.17 0.89 -19.82
C TYR A 321 10.03 0.93 -18.53
N THR A 322 9.66 0.16 -17.52
CA THR A 322 10.45 -0.01 -16.29
C THR A 322 11.82 -0.61 -16.58
N SER A 323 11.90 -1.58 -17.51
CA SER A 323 13.18 -2.11 -17.97
C SER A 323 14.03 -0.99 -18.59
N GLU A 324 13.48 -0.15 -19.47
CA GLU A 324 14.22 0.98 -20.07
C GLU A 324 14.72 2.00 -19.04
N VAL A 325 13.92 2.27 -18.00
CA VAL A 325 14.35 3.11 -16.86
C VAL A 325 15.54 2.48 -16.14
N LEU A 326 15.48 1.19 -15.82
CA LEU A 326 16.61 0.48 -15.21
C LEU A 326 17.84 0.47 -16.13
N ASP A 327 17.65 0.34 -17.44
CA ASP A 327 18.70 0.37 -18.45
C ASP A 327 19.41 1.72 -18.48
N ALA A 328 18.68 2.82 -18.38
CA ALA A 328 19.22 4.17 -18.29
C ALA A 328 20.00 4.38 -16.98
N LEU A 329 19.44 3.97 -15.84
CA LEU A 329 20.06 4.17 -14.53
C LEU A 329 21.29 3.28 -14.31
N THR A 330 21.29 2.05 -14.84
CA THR A 330 22.41 1.10 -14.72
C THR A 330 23.49 1.28 -15.79
N ALA A 331 23.30 2.22 -16.73
CA ALA A 331 24.28 2.52 -17.77
C ALA A 331 25.65 2.97 -17.22
N ASN A 332 25.66 3.57 -16.04
CA ASN A 332 26.87 3.91 -15.30
C ASN A 332 26.85 3.23 -13.91
N PRO A 333 27.71 2.21 -13.67
CA PRO A 333 27.76 1.52 -12.39
C PRO A 333 28.05 2.43 -11.18
N GLU A 334 28.83 3.50 -11.35
CA GLU A 334 29.14 4.43 -10.26
C GLU A 334 27.91 5.24 -9.83
N VAL A 335 27.06 5.62 -10.79
CA VAL A 335 25.79 6.30 -10.51
C VAL A 335 24.83 5.33 -9.83
N TRP A 336 24.57 4.17 -10.43
CA TRP A 336 23.62 3.19 -9.87
C TRP A 336 23.99 2.72 -8.46
N ALA A 337 25.28 2.56 -8.16
CA ALA A 337 25.77 2.21 -6.83
C ALA A 337 25.33 3.19 -5.73
N LYS A 338 24.84 4.39 -6.11
CA LYS A 338 24.36 5.48 -5.25
C LYS A 338 22.89 5.84 -5.49
N THR A 339 22.14 5.03 -6.21
CA THR A 339 20.75 5.33 -6.63
C THR A 339 19.73 4.47 -5.88
N ALA A 340 18.60 5.08 -5.55
CA ALA A 340 17.37 4.39 -5.17
C ALA A 340 16.26 4.74 -6.17
N LEU A 341 15.72 3.73 -6.85
CA LEU A 341 14.53 3.84 -7.70
C LEU A 341 13.32 3.37 -6.90
N PHE A 342 12.32 4.23 -6.78
CA PHE A 342 11.01 3.89 -6.27
C PHE A 342 10.05 3.74 -7.44
N ILE A 343 9.35 2.61 -7.48
CA ILE A 343 8.25 2.39 -8.41
C ILE A 343 6.99 2.18 -7.58
N MET A 344 5.95 2.96 -7.83
CA MET A 344 4.65 2.81 -7.19
C MET A 344 3.54 3.07 -8.19
N PHE A 345 2.30 2.85 -7.79
CA PHE A 345 1.13 3.22 -8.56
C PHE A 345 0.38 4.34 -7.85
N ASP A 346 -0.34 5.17 -8.59
CA ASP A 346 -1.10 6.29 -8.04
C ASP A 346 -2.42 5.87 -7.39
N GLU A 347 -3.15 4.94 -7.99
CA GLU A 347 -4.36 4.33 -7.47
C GLU A 347 -4.55 2.92 -8.04
N ASN A 348 -5.72 2.31 -7.82
CA ASN A 348 -5.94 0.89 -8.03
C ASN A 348 -6.76 0.53 -9.29
N ASP A 349 -7.12 1.51 -10.12
CA ASP A 349 -8.05 1.43 -11.27
C ASP A 349 -9.38 0.80 -10.85
N GLY A 350 -9.70 0.86 -9.55
CA GLY A 350 -10.81 0.15 -8.94
C GLY A 350 -10.67 -1.38 -8.86
N PHE A 351 -9.54 -1.99 -9.19
CA PHE A 351 -9.30 -3.42 -8.90
C PHE A 351 -9.29 -3.71 -7.40
N PHE A 352 -9.81 -4.87 -7.02
CA PHE A 352 -10.02 -5.25 -5.62
C PHE A 352 -8.72 -5.37 -4.83
N ASP A 353 -8.76 -4.92 -3.57
CA ASP A 353 -7.76 -5.23 -2.55
C ASP A 353 -8.45 -5.53 -1.22
N HIS A 354 -7.98 -6.56 -0.52
CA HIS A 354 -8.64 -7.08 0.67
C HIS A 354 -8.21 -6.40 1.98
N VAL A 355 -7.22 -5.52 1.99
CA VAL A 355 -6.77 -4.91 3.25
C VAL A 355 -7.56 -3.63 3.50
N PRO A 356 -8.36 -3.54 4.58
CA PRO A 356 -8.98 -2.28 4.95
C PRO A 356 -7.92 -1.21 5.16
N PRO A 357 -8.02 -0.07 4.48
CA PRO A 357 -6.97 0.93 4.55
C PRO A 357 -7.02 1.70 5.88
N PRO A 358 -5.85 2.02 6.48
CA PRO A 358 -5.78 2.91 7.62
C PRO A 358 -6.39 4.26 7.28
N THR A 359 -7.39 4.67 8.04
CA THR A 359 -8.18 5.90 7.81
C THR A 359 -8.53 6.50 9.18
N PRO A 360 -8.72 7.83 9.27
CA PRO A 360 -9.36 8.42 10.44
C PRO A 360 -10.73 7.80 10.73
N PRO A 361 -11.25 7.97 11.96
CA PRO A 361 -12.63 7.57 12.28
C PRO A 361 -13.62 8.21 11.32
N SER A 362 -14.57 7.45 10.81
CA SER A 362 -15.73 7.99 10.06
C SER A 362 -16.75 8.57 11.05
N GLU A 363 -17.55 9.54 10.61
CA GLU A 363 -18.76 9.93 11.35
C GLU A 363 -19.66 8.70 11.53
N ASP A 364 -20.25 8.54 12.71
CA ASP A 364 -21.13 7.41 13.01
C ASP A 364 -22.52 7.66 12.40
N PRO A 365 -22.98 6.85 11.43
CA PRO A 365 -24.31 6.98 10.86
C PRO A 365 -25.44 6.80 11.89
N ALA A 366 -25.16 6.11 13.00
CA ALA A 366 -26.12 5.91 14.09
C ALA A 366 -26.17 7.08 15.09
N SER A 367 -25.17 7.96 15.10
CA SER A 367 -24.97 8.97 16.14
C SER A 367 -24.45 10.29 15.55
N LEU A 368 -25.37 11.18 15.16
CA LEU A 368 -25.03 12.46 14.51
C LEU A 368 -24.06 13.31 15.36
N GLY A 369 -22.95 13.72 14.76
CA GLY A 369 -21.90 14.51 15.41
C GLY A 369 -20.89 13.68 16.22
N GLU A 370 -21.08 12.37 16.30
CA GLU A 370 -20.11 11.43 16.87
C GLU A 370 -19.35 10.69 15.77
N TYR A 371 -18.24 10.07 16.15
CA TYR A 371 -17.38 9.30 15.24
C TYR A 371 -17.34 7.84 15.68
N ALA A 372 -17.37 6.93 14.71
CA ALA A 372 -17.13 5.50 14.92
C ALA A 372 -15.63 5.27 15.21
N GLY A 373 -15.24 5.60 16.43
CA GLY A 373 -13.87 5.49 16.90
C GLY A 373 -13.27 6.80 17.40
N HIS A 374 -11.94 6.91 17.39
CA HIS A 374 -11.25 8.10 17.87
C HIS A 374 -9.81 8.18 17.37
N SER A 375 -9.30 9.40 17.20
CA SER A 375 -7.88 9.64 16.91
C SER A 375 -7.23 10.45 18.02
N GLN A 376 -6.10 9.96 18.55
CA GLN A 376 -5.22 10.73 19.44
C GLN A 376 -4.42 11.81 18.67
N VAL A 377 -4.29 11.66 17.35
CA VAL A 377 -3.62 12.61 16.46
C VAL A 377 -4.65 13.52 15.79
N SER A 378 -4.32 14.79 15.60
CA SER A 378 -5.18 15.72 14.85
C SER A 378 -5.42 15.24 13.42
N THR A 379 -6.69 15.12 13.06
CA THR A 379 -7.19 14.70 11.73
C THR A 379 -7.51 15.90 10.81
N ARG A 380 -6.96 17.09 11.12
CA ARG A 380 -7.17 18.29 10.31
C ARG A 380 -6.70 18.07 8.87
N GLY A 381 -7.57 18.37 7.91
CA GLY A 381 -7.30 18.20 6.48
C GLY A 381 -7.57 16.79 5.94
N GLU A 382 -8.07 15.85 6.77
CA GLU A 382 -8.30 14.47 6.32
C GLU A 382 -9.76 14.17 5.91
N TYR A 383 -10.68 15.12 6.03
CA TYR A 383 -12.10 14.94 5.73
C TYR A 383 -12.57 15.85 4.60
N HIS A 384 -13.45 15.33 3.76
CA HIS A 384 -14.10 16.09 2.69
C HIS A 384 -15.25 16.95 3.25
N VAL A 385 -14.91 18.06 3.90
CA VAL A 385 -15.88 18.98 4.52
C VAL A 385 -16.12 20.26 3.69
N HIS A 386 -15.34 20.43 2.62
CA HIS A 386 -15.48 21.51 1.65
C HIS A 386 -15.73 20.92 0.28
N ARG A 387 -16.67 21.51 -0.47
CA ARG A 387 -16.93 21.12 -1.85
C ARG A 387 -15.78 21.54 -2.76
N SER A 388 -15.42 20.69 -3.71
CA SER A 388 -14.51 21.03 -4.80
C SER A 388 -15.27 21.79 -5.88
N GLU A 389 -14.87 23.04 -6.11
CA GLU A 389 -15.42 23.85 -7.21
C GLU A 389 -14.99 23.28 -8.57
N ALA A 390 -13.71 22.91 -8.69
CA ALA A 390 -13.11 22.41 -9.93
C ALA A 390 -13.60 21.00 -10.30
N ASP A 391 -13.97 20.18 -9.31
CA ASP A 391 -14.46 18.82 -9.49
C ASP A 391 -15.96 18.68 -9.15
N SER A 392 -16.75 19.74 -9.33
CA SER A 392 -18.16 19.78 -8.90
C SER A 392 -19.04 18.66 -9.46
N SER A 393 -18.67 18.03 -10.58
CA SER A 393 -19.38 16.87 -11.14
C SER A 393 -19.16 15.57 -10.37
N LEU A 394 -18.14 15.51 -9.51
CA LEU A 394 -17.81 14.35 -8.66
C LEU A 394 -18.36 14.49 -7.23
N GLU A 395 -19.01 15.60 -6.93
CA GLU A 395 -19.57 15.89 -5.62
C GLU A 395 -20.80 15.02 -5.33
N VAL A 396 -20.77 14.31 -4.20
CA VAL A 396 -21.90 13.50 -3.70
C VAL A 396 -22.17 13.89 -2.26
N GLN A 397 -23.41 14.32 -1.99
CA GLN A 397 -23.80 14.85 -0.68
C GLN A 397 -23.60 13.84 0.46
N ASP A 398 -23.85 12.55 0.21
CA ASP A 398 -23.70 11.47 1.19
C ASP A 398 -22.22 11.15 1.52
N TYR A 399 -21.29 11.71 0.75
CA TYR A 399 -19.84 11.55 0.94
C TYR A 399 -19.19 12.77 1.59
N MET A 400 -19.94 13.84 1.82
CA MET A 400 -19.47 14.96 2.64
C MET A 400 -19.18 14.48 4.07
N GLY A 401 -18.10 14.98 4.66
CA GLY A 401 -17.63 14.56 5.99
C GLY A 401 -16.88 13.23 6.00
N ARG A 402 -16.83 12.48 4.88
CA ARG A 402 -16.05 11.24 4.83
C ARG A 402 -14.54 11.51 4.77
N PRO A 403 -13.71 10.62 5.37
CA PRO A 403 -12.27 10.69 5.19
C PRO A 403 -11.86 10.60 3.72
N TYR A 404 -10.81 11.33 3.35
CA TYR A 404 -10.20 11.20 2.02
C TYR A 404 -9.52 9.85 1.85
N GLY A 405 -8.80 9.36 2.87
CA GLY A 405 -8.00 8.15 2.77
C GLY A 405 -7.37 7.73 4.11
N LEU A 406 -6.42 6.80 4.10
CA LEU A 406 -5.77 6.23 2.92
C LEU A 406 -6.71 5.38 2.05
N GLY A 407 -6.37 5.20 0.78
CA GLY A 407 -7.09 4.35 -0.17
C GLY A 407 -6.58 2.90 -0.21
N PRO A 408 -7.06 2.07 -1.14
CA PRO A 408 -6.63 0.68 -1.30
C PRO A 408 -5.12 0.52 -1.43
N ARG A 409 -4.60 -0.67 -1.12
CA ARG A 409 -3.18 -0.94 -1.36
C ARG A 409 -2.89 -0.95 -2.85
N VAL A 410 -1.74 -0.41 -3.21
CA VAL A 410 -1.19 -0.41 -4.56
C VAL A 410 0.26 -0.91 -4.53
N PRO A 411 0.78 -1.54 -5.58
CA PRO A 411 2.15 -2.04 -5.58
C PRO A 411 3.16 -0.92 -5.34
N ALA A 412 4.19 -1.21 -4.53
CA ALA A 412 5.34 -0.34 -4.39
C ALA A 412 6.64 -1.14 -4.23
N TYR A 413 7.59 -0.87 -5.12
CA TYR A 413 8.92 -1.47 -5.14
C TYR A 413 9.96 -0.43 -4.74
N VAL A 414 10.93 -0.88 -3.94
CA VAL A 414 12.17 -0.14 -3.69
C VAL A 414 13.29 -0.88 -4.38
N ILE A 415 13.77 -0.37 -5.52
CA ILE A 415 14.81 -0.99 -6.34
C ILE A 415 16.11 -0.23 -6.15
N SER A 416 17.07 -0.87 -5.51
CA SER A 416 18.32 -0.23 -5.15
C SER A 416 19.37 -1.29 -4.79
N PRO A 417 20.66 -0.98 -4.92
CA PRO A 417 21.69 -1.80 -4.31
C PRO A 417 21.44 -2.11 -2.82
N TRP A 418 20.76 -1.22 -2.09
CA TRP A 418 20.44 -1.38 -0.67
C TRP A 418 19.17 -2.16 -0.33
N SER A 419 18.34 -2.52 -1.31
CA SER A 419 17.04 -3.15 -1.07
C SER A 419 16.94 -4.61 -1.52
N ARG A 420 18.08 -5.24 -1.80
CA ARG A 420 18.17 -6.62 -2.34
C ARG A 420 17.65 -7.69 -1.40
N GLY A 421 17.16 -8.78 -1.99
CA GLY A 421 16.92 -10.06 -1.31
C GLY A 421 15.45 -10.44 -1.17
N GLY A 422 14.56 -9.87 -1.99
CA GLY A 422 13.15 -10.26 -2.03
C GLY A 422 12.41 -10.00 -0.72
N TYR A 423 12.74 -8.88 -0.06
CA TYR A 423 12.19 -8.54 1.24
C TYR A 423 10.76 -8.00 1.13
N ILE A 424 9.93 -8.30 2.14
CA ILE A 424 8.65 -7.63 2.34
C ILE A 424 8.79 -6.52 3.39
N ASN A 425 8.38 -5.29 3.06
CA ASN A 425 8.18 -4.22 4.03
C ASN A 425 6.69 -4.03 4.30
N SER A 426 6.28 -4.27 5.54
CA SER A 426 4.87 -4.17 5.98
C SER A 426 4.60 -2.92 6.83
N GLU A 427 5.48 -1.92 6.75
CA GLU A 427 5.23 -0.57 7.25
C GLU A 427 4.08 0.07 6.46
N VAL A 428 3.13 0.71 7.15
CA VAL A 428 2.06 1.48 6.51
C VAL A 428 2.67 2.68 5.80
N LEU A 429 2.49 2.77 4.49
CA LEU A 429 3.05 3.80 3.63
C LEU A 429 1.99 4.35 2.68
N ASP A 430 2.18 5.58 2.22
CA ASP A 430 1.41 6.22 1.16
C ASP A 430 2.30 7.11 0.27
N HIS A 431 1.73 7.90 -0.63
CA HIS A 431 2.53 8.76 -1.52
C HIS A 431 3.35 9.82 -0.79
N THR A 432 2.90 10.29 0.38
CA THR A 432 3.67 11.23 1.20
C THR A 432 4.90 10.59 1.83
N SER A 433 4.95 9.26 1.91
CA SER A 433 6.11 8.54 2.44
C SER A 433 7.36 8.73 1.56
N ILE A 434 7.20 9.00 0.26
CA ILE A 434 8.32 9.37 -0.63
C ILE A 434 8.88 10.74 -0.26
N ILE A 435 8.00 11.73 -0.03
CA ILE A 435 8.43 13.03 0.46
C ILE A 435 9.20 12.85 1.76
N ARG A 436 8.70 12.05 2.70
CA ARG A 436 9.36 11.81 3.99
C ARG A 436 10.72 11.12 3.84
N PHE A 437 10.88 10.21 2.89
CA PHE A 437 12.18 9.66 2.55
C PHE A 437 13.16 10.77 2.11
N LEU A 438 12.69 11.70 1.27
CA LEU A 438 13.46 12.87 0.83
C LEU A 438 13.75 13.84 1.99
N GLU A 439 12.83 14.02 2.95
CA GLU A 439 13.08 14.76 4.19
C GLU A 439 14.25 14.15 4.97
N GLN A 440 14.24 12.83 5.19
CA GLN A 440 15.33 12.11 5.88
C GLN A 440 16.65 12.25 5.13
N ARG A 441 16.60 12.19 3.79
CA ARG A 441 17.80 12.24 2.96
C ARG A 441 18.39 13.64 2.88
N PHE A 442 17.59 14.65 2.61
CA PHE A 442 18.03 16.00 2.22
C PHE A 442 17.74 17.08 3.27
N GLY A 443 16.96 16.80 4.31
CA GLY A 443 16.66 17.75 5.39
C GLY A 443 15.63 18.83 5.01
N VAL A 444 14.85 18.62 3.95
CA VAL A 444 13.85 19.58 3.46
C VAL A 444 12.46 19.13 3.90
N LEU A 445 11.87 19.79 4.90
CA LEU A 445 10.57 19.47 5.50
C LEU A 445 9.39 19.86 4.58
N GLU A 446 8.37 19.01 4.50
CA GLU A 446 7.08 19.30 3.85
C GLU A 446 5.98 19.60 4.89
N PRO A 447 5.66 20.88 5.17
CA PRO A 447 4.64 21.24 6.14
C PRO A 447 3.20 20.91 5.72
N ASN A 448 2.95 20.63 4.43
CA ASN A 448 1.60 20.33 3.94
C ASN A 448 1.10 18.94 4.35
N ILE A 449 1.99 17.99 4.66
CA ILE A 449 1.59 16.67 5.14
C ILE A 449 0.88 16.84 6.49
N SER A 450 -0.38 16.38 6.55
CA SER A 450 -1.20 16.52 7.74
C SER A 450 -0.58 15.85 8.99
N PRO A 451 -0.96 16.30 10.20
CA PRO A 451 -0.47 15.66 11.43
C PRO A 451 -0.80 14.17 11.50
N TRP A 452 -2.02 13.77 11.12
CA TRP A 452 -2.47 12.38 11.11
C TRP A 452 -1.63 11.52 10.16
N ARG A 453 -1.47 11.95 8.90
CA ARG A 453 -0.74 11.19 7.88
C ARG A 453 0.74 11.06 8.24
N ARG A 454 1.35 12.11 8.79
CA ARG A 454 2.75 12.09 9.29
C ARG A 454 2.94 11.15 10.49
N ALA A 455 1.91 10.95 11.32
CA ALA A 455 1.99 10.04 12.45
C ALA A 455 1.80 8.56 12.05
N VAL A 456 0.88 8.30 11.11
CA VAL A 456 0.47 6.94 10.70
C VAL A 456 1.36 6.35 9.61
N CYS A 457 1.70 7.12 8.59
CA CYS A 457 2.50 6.63 7.47
C CYS A 457 3.99 6.57 7.85
N GLY A 458 4.76 5.79 7.10
CA GLY A 458 6.20 5.65 7.23
C GLY A 458 7.01 6.64 6.39
N ASP A 459 8.30 6.33 6.21
CA ASP A 459 9.24 7.14 5.42
C ASP A 459 10.13 6.31 4.48
N PHE A 460 9.76 5.05 4.22
CA PHE A 460 10.50 4.06 3.42
C PHE A 460 11.89 3.66 3.94
N THR A 461 12.43 4.25 5.00
CA THR A 461 13.80 3.91 5.44
C THR A 461 13.95 2.45 5.84
N ASN A 462 12.88 1.83 6.36
CA ASN A 462 12.84 0.41 6.71
C ASN A 462 12.91 -0.54 5.50
N ALA A 463 12.72 -0.05 4.27
CA ALA A 463 12.81 -0.84 3.05
C ALA A 463 14.27 -1.14 2.63
N PHE A 464 15.27 -0.59 3.33
CA PHE A 464 16.68 -0.68 2.98
C PHE A 464 17.50 -1.43 4.04
N ASP A 465 18.58 -2.08 3.61
CA ASP A 465 19.68 -2.54 4.46
C ASP A 465 20.91 -1.65 4.18
N PHE A 466 21.01 -0.50 4.86
CA PHE A 466 22.13 0.43 4.62
C PHE A 466 23.49 -0.10 5.07
N VAL A 467 23.50 -1.11 5.95
CA VAL A 467 24.73 -1.60 6.61
C VAL A 467 25.34 -2.77 5.84
N ASN A 468 24.53 -3.79 5.50
CA ASN A 468 25.00 -5.01 4.83
C ASN A 468 24.20 -5.33 3.55
N PRO A 469 24.11 -4.40 2.59
CA PRO A 469 23.24 -4.52 1.41
C PRO A 469 23.69 -5.58 0.39
N ASN A 470 25.00 -5.83 0.32
CA ASN A 470 25.61 -6.58 -0.77
C ASN A 470 25.52 -8.08 -0.52
N ARG A 471 24.53 -8.73 -1.15
CA ARG A 471 24.30 -10.18 -1.08
C ARG A 471 24.33 -10.80 -2.47
N ASP A 472 24.79 -12.04 -2.54
CA ASP A 472 24.78 -12.82 -3.77
C ASP A 472 23.36 -13.35 -4.03
N LEU A 473 22.79 -13.05 -5.19
CA LEU A 473 21.48 -13.50 -5.63
C LEU A 473 21.60 -14.15 -7.03
N PRO A 474 20.73 -15.12 -7.37
CA PRO A 474 20.70 -15.67 -8.71
C PRO A 474 20.37 -14.57 -9.74
N LEU A 475 21.03 -14.62 -10.90
CA LEU A 475 21.07 -13.52 -11.87
C LEU A 475 20.20 -13.74 -13.12
N ALA A 476 19.36 -14.77 -13.19
CA ALA A 476 18.52 -15.01 -14.36
C ALA A 476 17.13 -14.40 -14.14
N PHE A 477 16.82 -13.34 -14.88
CA PHE A 477 15.56 -12.61 -14.81
C PHE A 477 14.94 -12.45 -16.20
N PRO A 478 13.60 -12.37 -16.30
CA PRO A 478 12.90 -12.31 -17.58
C PRO A 478 13.08 -10.97 -18.30
N ASP A 479 13.04 -11.02 -19.64
CA ASP A 479 12.95 -9.85 -20.52
C ASP A 479 11.47 -9.59 -20.86
N PRO A 480 10.91 -8.41 -20.55
CA PRO A 480 9.50 -8.09 -20.79
C PRO A 480 9.18 -7.76 -22.26
N THR A 481 10.19 -7.54 -23.11
CA THR A 481 10.04 -7.00 -24.48
C THR A 481 9.07 -7.79 -25.35
N ALA A 482 9.10 -9.12 -25.28
CA ALA A 482 8.27 -9.97 -26.14
C ALA A 482 6.78 -9.85 -25.80
N ASP A 483 6.43 -9.88 -24.52
CA ASP A 483 5.05 -9.73 -24.08
C ASP A 483 4.56 -8.28 -24.28
N ALA A 484 5.43 -7.28 -24.11
CA ALA A 484 5.09 -5.88 -24.41
C ALA A 484 4.66 -5.69 -25.88
N LYS A 485 5.45 -6.22 -26.83
CA LYS A 485 5.13 -6.17 -28.27
C LYS A 485 3.82 -6.89 -28.59
N ARG A 486 3.58 -8.05 -27.96
CA ARG A 486 2.33 -8.78 -28.14
C ARG A 486 1.14 -7.97 -27.61
N ALA A 487 1.28 -7.32 -26.46
CA ALA A 487 0.23 -6.52 -25.84
C ALA A 487 -0.07 -5.26 -26.66
N ALA A 488 0.95 -4.58 -27.18
CA ALA A 488 0.80 -3.44 -28.09
C ALA A 488 0.06 -3.79 -29.39
N ALA A 489 0.19 -5.03 -29.87
CA ALA A 489 -0.49 -5.52 -31.06
C ALA A 489 -1.97 -5.91 -30.84
N LEU A 490 -2.46 -5.92 -29.60
CA LEU A 490 -3.86 -6.24 -29.32
C LEU A 490 -4.77 -5.08 -29.80
N PRO A 491 -5.82 -5.36 -30.57
CA PRO A 491 -6.62 -4.32 -31.22
C PRO A 491 -7.59 -3.59 -30.27
N LYS A 492 -7.84 -4.14 -29.08
CA LYS A 492 -8.78 -3.61 -28.09
C LYS A 492 -8.51 -4.18 -26.69
N ARG A 493 -9.12 -3.53 -25.70
CA ARG A 493 -9.23 -4.05 -24.32
C ARG A 493 -10.27 -5.17 -24.23
N THR A 494 -10.23 -5.89 -23.12
CA THR A 494 -11.09 -7.06 -22.87
C THR A 494 -11.73 -7.04 -21.49
N THR A 495 -12.99 -7.46 -21.42
CA THR A 495 -13.65 -7.77 -20.15
C THR A 495 -13.67 -9.29 -19.99
N PRO A 496 -12.92 -9.85 -19.03
CA PRO A 496 -12.86 -11.29 -18.83
C PRO A 496 -14.22 -11.84 -18.41
N LYS A 497 -14.52 -13.07 -18.82
CA LYS A 497 -15.73 -13.77 -18.36
C LYS A 497 -15.52 -14.24 -16.92
N LEU A 498 -16.56 -14.10 -16.09
CA LEU A 498 -16.55 -14.66 -14.74
C LEU A 498 -16.49 -16.19 -14.77
N PRO A 499 -15.72 -16.82 -13.87
CA PRO A 499 -15.81 -18.26 -13.66
C PRO A 499 -17.21 -18.68 -13.23
N ILE A 500 -17.73 -19.79 -13.75
CA ILE A 500 -19.03 -20.33 -13.32
C ILE A 500 -18.94 -20.82 -11.87
N GLN A 501 -17.84 -21.51 -11.55
CA GLN A 501 -17.55 -21.97 -10.20
C GLN A 501 -16.64 -20.96 -9.51
N GLN A 502 -17.14 -20.39 -8.43
CA GLN A 502 -16.40 -19.45 -7.59
C GLN A 502 -15.59 -20.23 -6.54
N SER A 503 -14.33 -19.84 -6.35
CA SER A 503 -13.44 -20.44 -5.36
C SER A 503 -12.35 -19.44 -4.97
N MET A 504 -11.91 -19.51 -3.72
CA MET A 504 -10.78 -18.71 -3.27
C MET A 504 -9.50 -19.04 -4.04
N PRO A 505 -8.70 -18.04 -4.43
CA PRO A 505 -7.38 -18.26 -5.00
C PRO A 505 -6.46 -19.03 -4.06
N ALA A 506 -5.50 -19.76 -4.63
CA ALA A 506 -4.36 -20.27 -3.89
C ALA A 506 -3.20 -19.26 -3.97
N GLN A 507 -2.59 -18.93 -2.83
CA GLN A 507 -1.34 -18.18 -2.78
C GLN A 507 -0.16 -19.15 -2.99
N GLU A 508 0.91 -18.67 -3.64
CA GLU A 508 2.15 -19.45 -3.81
C GLU A 508 2.67 -19.94 -2.45
N PRO A 509 3.12 -21.21 -2.35
CA PRO A 509 3.76 -21.70 -1.13
C PRO A 509 5.11 -21.03 -0.92
N GLY A 510 5.49 -20.86 0.36
CA GLY A 510 6.81 -20.37 0.74
C GLY A 510 6.76 -19.16 1.67
N MET A 511 7.93 -18.77 2.15
CA MET A 511 8.11 -17.59 2.99
C MET A 511 9.12 -16.65 2.34
N ARG A 512 8.91 -15.35 2.54
CA ARG A 512 9.88 -14.30 2.21
C ARG A 512 10.46 -13.70 3.47
N PRO A 513 11.71 -13.19 3.44
CA PRO A 513 12.22 -12.44 4.57
C PRO A 513 11.43 -11.12 4.71
N HIS A 514 10.98 -10.81 5.93
CA HIS A 514 10.32 -9.52 6.21
C HIS A 514 11.32 -8.53 6.83
N ARG A 515 11.17 -7.24 6.51
CA ARG A 515 11.89 -6.14 7.19
C ARG A 515 11.52 -6.10 8.67
N PRO A 516 12.37 -5.55 9.56
CA PRO A 516 12.04 -5.45 10.98
C PRO A 516 10.69 -4.78 11.22
N SER A 517 9.94 -5.30 12.19
CA SER A 517 8.67 -4.72 12.60
C SER A 517 8.90 -3.41 13.35
N LEU A 518 8.09 -2.39 13.03
CA LEU A 518 8.13 -1.07 13.64
C LEU A 518 7.02 -0.87 14.70
N TYR A 519 6.11 -1.83 14.78
CA TYR A 519 4.95 -1.79 15.65
C TYR A 519 5.16 -2.67 16.89
N LYS A 520 4.54 -2.30 18.00
CA LYS A 520 4.46 -3.12 19.20
C LYS A 520 3.07 -2.94 19.80
N LEU A 521 2.12 -3.61 19.18
CA LEU A 521 0.70 -3.44 19.44
C LEU A 521 0.17 -4.49 20.39
N ASP A 522 -0.79 -4.10 21.20
CA ASP A 522 -1.53 -5.01 22.05
C ASP A 522 -2.97 -4.55 22.28
N LEU A 523 -3.78 -5.47 22.79
CA LEU A 523 -5.15 -5.20 23.19
C LEU A 523 -5.39 -5.85 24.56
N GLU A 524 -5.70 -5.03 25.55
CA GLU A 524 -6.24 -5.49 26.82
C GLU A 524 -7.77 -5.35 26.78
N TRP A 525 -8.48 -6.21 27.51
CA TRP A 525 -9.93 -6.11 27.63
C TRP A 525 -10.37 -6.39 29.08
N ASP A 526 -11.37 -5.65 29.53
CA ASP A 526 -12.03 -5.84 30.82
C ASP A 526 -13.53 -6.01 30.59
N GLU A 527 -14.10 -7.12 31.03
CA GLU A 527 -15.55 -7.33 31.02
C GLU A 527 -16.17 -6.56 32.19
N LEU A 528 -17.27 -5.83 31.93
CA LEU A 528 -17.97 -4.99 32.90
C LEU A 528 -19.43 -5.44 33.05
N PRO A 529 -19.69 -6.59 33.73
CA PRO A 529 -21.03 -7.21 33.79
C PRO A 529 -22.13 -6.28 34.30
N GLU A 530 -21.83 -5.48 35.34
CA GLU A 530 -22.77 -4.55 35.97
C GLU A 530 -23.33 -3.49 35.02
N THR A 531 -22.62 -3.22 33.93
CA THR A 531 -23.01 -2.21 32.92
C THR A 531 -23.32 -2.81 31.55
N ASN A 532 -23.25 -4.14 31.42
CA ASN A 532 -23.35 -4.85 30.14
C ASN A 532 -22.40 -4.29 29.07
N ARG A 533 -21.14 -4.03 29.47
CA ARG A 533 -20.09 -3.46 28.60
C ARG A 533 -18.80 -4.28 28.61
N LEU A 534 -18.04 -4.17 27.53
CA LEU A 534 -16.66 -4.64 27.41
C LEU A 534 -15.76 -3.43 27.21
N LYS A 535 -14.79 -3.22 28.09
CA LYS A 535 -13.78 -2.17 27.91
C LYS A 535 -12.60 -2.73 27.14
N LEU A 536 -12.27 -2.12 26.01
CA LEU A 536 -11.07 -2.41 25.22
C LEU A 536 -10.02 -1.34 25.49
N THR A 537 -8.77 -1.74 25.70
CA THR A 537 -7.62 -0.84 25.80
C THR A 537 -6.63 -1.15 24.69
N PHE A 538 -6.59 -0.28 23.69
CA PHE A 538 -5.66 -0.36 22.56
C PHE A 538 -4.32 0.20 22.98
N ILE A 539 -3.25 -0.56 22.78
CA ILE A 539 -1.92 -0.22 23.27
C ILE A 539 -0.95 -0.21 22.10
N ASN A 540 -0.17 0.86 22.00
CA ASN A 540 0.90 1.00 21.05
C ASN A 540 2.20 1.36 21.78
N LYS A 541 3.09 0.39 21.96
CA LYS A 541 4.44 0.57 22.52
C LYS A 541 5.49 0.82 21.41
N GLY A 542 5.06 0.87 20.14
CA GLY A 542 5.90 1.03 18.96
C GLY A 542 6.36 2.46 18.73
N LYS A 543 7.05 2.68 17.60
CA LYS A 543 7.62 3.98 17.23
C LYS A 543 6.72 4.82 16.31
N HIS A 544 5.75 4.20 15.65
CA HIS A 544 4.80 4.84 14.75
C HIS A 544 3.41 4.79 15.35
N ALA A 545 2.54 5.75 15.02
CA ALA A 545 1.12 5.60 15.33
C ALA A 545 0.55 4.39 14.58
N ALA A 546 -0.52 3.82 15.10
CA ALA A 546 -1.21 2.70 14.48
C ALA A 546 -2.71 2.95 14.45
N VAL A 547 -3.35 2.51 13.37
CA VAL A 547 -4.81 2.48 13.25
C VAL A 547 -5.28 1.07 13.57
N PHE A 548 -6.16 0.95 14.55
CA PHE A 548 -6.89 -0.29 14.83
C PHE A 548 -8.28 -0.22 14.23
N HIS A 549 -8.69 -1.24 13.50
CA HIS A 549 -10.06 -1.42 13.02
C HIS A 549 -10.78 -2.39 13.96
N VAL A 550 -12.02 -2.08 14.35
CA VAL A 550 -12.85 -2.94 15.19
C VAL A 550 -14.14 -3.23 14.45
N TYR A 551 -14.33 -4.48 14.06
CA TYR A 551 -15.57 -4.99 13.47
C TYR A 551 -16.39 -5.70 14.54
N ASN A 552 -17.65 -5.31 14.68
CA ASN A 552 -18.61 -6.02 15.51
C ASN A 552 -19.31 -7.09 14.68
N ARG A 553 -18.87 -8.34 14.83
CA ARG A 553 -19.38 -9.47 14.02
C ARG A 553 -20.81 -9.86 14.39
N LEU A 554 -21.34 -9.38 15.51
CA LEU A 554 -22.75 -9.51 15.86
C LEU A 554 -23.63 -8.43 15.22
N ASN A 555 -23.04 -7.36 14.67
CA ASN A 555 -23.74 -6.29 13.96
C ASN A 555 -22.89 -5.76 12.79
N LEU A 556 -22.82 -6.52 11.71
CA LEU A 556 -22.07 -6.14 10.50
C LEU A 556 -22.79 -5.10 9.63
N ASP A 557 -23.97 -4.62 10.03
CA ASP A 557 -24.61 -3.43 9.44
C ASP A 557 -24.00 -2.13 10.00
N SER A 558 -23.29 -2.19 11.13
CA SER A 558 -22.52 -1.05 11.65
C SER A 558 -21.16 -0.94 10.97
N ILE A 559 -20.74 0.31 10.71
CA ILE A 559 -19.41 0.59 10.16
C ILE A 559 -18.32 0.19 11.17
N PRO A 560 -17.13 -0.24 10.72
CA PRO A 560 -16.03 -0.55 11.63
C PRO A 560 -15.56 0.70 12.37
N HIS A 561 -15.31 0.55 13.67
CA HIS A 561 -14.73 1.63 14.46
C HIS A 561 -13.22 1.71 14.21
N ARG A 562 -12.66 2.92 14.13
CA ARG A 562 -11.22 3.12 13.93
C ARG A 562 -10.58 3.89 15.06
N TYR A 563 -9.46 3.36 15.57
CA TYR A 563 -8.71 3.99 16.65
C TYR A 563 -7.29 4.30 16.21
N THR A 564 -6.96 5.59 16.06
CA THR A 564 -5.57 6.02 15.87
C THR A 564 -4.92 6.19 17.23
N VAL A 565 -3.94 5.34 17.53
CA VAL A 565 -3.18 5.35 18.79
C VAL A 565 -1.76 5.80 18.50
N GLU A 566 -1.34 6.89 19.14
CA GLU A 566 0.00 7.44 18.99
C GLU A 566 1.09 6.46 19.42
N ALA A 567 2.31 6.67 18.93
CA ALA A 567 3.47 5.93 19.37
C ALA A 567 3.66 6.05 20.89
N LYS A 568 3.95 4.92 21.55
CA LYS A 568 4.14 4.83 23.01
C LYS A 568 2.94 5.30 23.83
N ASN A 569 1.72 5.12 23.32
CA ASN A 569 0.49 5.55 23.95
C ASN A 569 -0.53 4.39 24.07
N LYS A 570 -1.63 4.64 24.77
CA LYS A 570 -2.79 3.75 24.84
C LYS A 570 -4.08 4.54 24.93
N THR A 571 -5.20 3.93 24.55
CA THR A 571 -6.54 4.52 24.69
C THR A 571 -7.55 3.43 25.01
N SER A 572 -8.54 3.74 25.85
CA SER A 572 -9.58 2.79 26.26
C SER A 572 -10.95 3.20 25.77
N ARG A 573 -11.79 2.24 25.35
CA ARG A 573 -13.18 2.47 24.94
C ARG A 573 -14.07 1.36 25.46
N GLU A 574 -15.29 1.73 25.80
CA GLU A 574 -16.30 0.78 26.21
C GLU A 574 -17.17 0.40 25.00
N TRP A 575 -17.53 -0.88 24.96
CA TRP A 575 -18.33 -1.49 23.93
C TRP A 575 -19.60 -2.04 24.56
N THR A 576 -20.76 -1.65 24.05
CA THR A 576 -22.05 -2.19 24.53
C THR A 576 -22.28 -3.57 23.92
N LEU A 577 -22.68 -4.53 24.76
CA LEU A 577 -22.95 -5.90 24.33
C LEU A 577 -24.35 -6.04 23.72
N ILE A 578 -24.52 -7.01 22.82
CA ILE A 578 -25.79 -7.34 22.18
C ILE A 578 -26.40 -8.54 22.91
N GLU A 579 -27.53 -8.35 23.57
CA GLU A 579 -28.26 -9.39 24.32
C GLU A 579 -27.47 -10.10 25.45
N ASP A 580 -26.27 -9.60 25.80
CA ASP A 580 -25.23 -10.15 26.70
C ASP A 580 -23.97 -10.71 26.01
N ALA A 581 -23.91 -10.68 24.68
CA ALA A 581 -22.84 -11.25 23.88
C ALA A 581 -21.95 -10.21 23.20
N TYR A 582 -20.73 -10.62 22.86
CA TYR A 582 -19.82 -9.89 21.99
C TYR A 582 -19.06 -10.84 21.05
N ASP A 583 -18.78 -10.37 19.84
CA ASP A 583 -17.83 -10.96 18.89
C ASP A 583 -17.11 -9.81 18.16
N LEU A 584 -15.96 -9.40 18.71
CA LEU A 584 -15.19 -8.28 18.22
C LEU A 584 -13.91 -8.75 17.53
N GLN A 585 -13.77 -8.40 16.26
CA GLN A 585 -12.55 -8.61 15.49
C GLN A 585 -11.78 -7.29 15.40
N VAL A 586 -10.58 -7.26 16.00
CA VAL A 586 -9.67 -6.13 15.99
C VAL A 586 -8.52 -6.42 15.03
N MET A 587 -8.27 -5.49 14.10
CA MET A 587 -7.22 -5.60 13.08
C MET A 587 -6.29 -4.39 13.18
N GLY A 588 -5.02 -4.58 12.86
CA GLY A 588 -4.01 -3.52 12.81
C GLY A 588 -2.90 -3.82 11.79
N PRO A 589 -1.87 -2.94 11.71
CA PRO A 589 -0.77 -3.12 10.77
C PRO A 589 0.04 -4.40 11.05
N GLU A 590 0.80 -4.84 10.05
CA GLU A 590 1.61 -6.07 10.07
C GLU A 590 0.87 -7.37 10.41
N GLY A 591 -0.45 -7.40 10.20
CA GLY A 591 -1.29 -8.56 10.51
C GLY A 591 -1.56 -8.72 12.01
N PHE A 592 -1.46 -7.63 12.79
CA PHE A 592 -1.99 -7.62 14.15
C PHE A 592 -3.48 -7.98 14.13
N HIS A 593 -3.84 -9.02 14.85
CA HIS A 593 -5.20 -9.51 14.95
C HIS A 593 -5.54 -9.93 16.37
N ARG A 594 -6.74 -9.55 16.81
CA ARG A 594 -7.41 -10.10 17.99
C ARG A 594 -8.85 -10.43 17.63
N ARG A 595 -9.37 -11.54 18.15
CA ARG A 595 -10.81 -11.79 18.18
C ARG A 595 -11.24 -12.15 19.58
N LEU A 596 -12.23 -11.44 20.10
CA LEU A 596 -12.82 -11.65 21.41
C LEU A 596 -14.27 -12.08 21.22
N VAL A 597 -14.60 -13.31 21.61
CA VAL A 597 -15.98 -13.85 21.58
C VAL A 597 -16.36 -14.34 22.97
N GLY A 598 -17.54 -13.96 23.43
CA GLY A 598 -18.05 -14.41 24.72
C GLY A 598 -19.43 -13.86 25.05
N LYS A 599 -19.97 -14.36 26.16
CA LYS A 599 -21.21 -13.90 26.78
C LYS A 599 -21.00 -13.59 28.24
N HIS A 600 -21.60 -12.49 28.71
CA HIS A 600 -21.49 -12.07 30.10
C HIS A 600 -22.03 -13.11 31.09
N SER A 601 -23.15 -13.76 30.75
CA SER A 601 -23.77 -14.80 31.57
C SER A 601 -22.91 -16.06 31.75
N GLU A 602 -21.91 -16.25 30.90
CA GLU A 602 -21.02 -17.41 30.91
C GLU A 602 -19.63 -17.08 31.51
N ILE A 603 -19.44 -15.83 31.96
CA ILE A 603 -18.18 -15.38 32.57
C ILE A 603 -17.99 -16.02 33.94
N GLN A 604 -16.75 -16.47 34.16
CA GLN A 604 -16.23 -16.81 35.47
C GLN A 604 -14.95 -15.98 35.69
N PRO A 605 -14.91 -14.99 36.60
CA PRO A 605 -13.77 -14.06 36.80
C PRO A 605 -12.42 -14.76 37.07
N GLU A 606 -12.46 -15.97 37.61
CA GLU A 606 -11.33 -16.88 37.83
C GLU A 606 -10.74 -17.49 36.53
N ARG A 607 -11.41 -17.32 35.38
CA ARG A 607 -11.08 -17.92 34.08
C ARG A 607 -10.47 -16.93 33.09
N ASP A 608 -9.48 -16.19 33.55
CA ASP A 608 -8.78 -15.23 32.70
C ASP A 608 -7.71 -15.93 31.85
N ILE A 609 -7.64 -15.54 30.58
CA ILE A 609 -6.56 -15.90 29.65
C ILE A 609 -5.76 -14.63 29.38
N SER A 610 -4.51 -14.62 29.79
CA SER A 610 -3.59 -13.55 29.43
C SER A 610 -2.70 -13.98 28.28
N PHE A 611 -2.64 -13.14 27.24
CA PHE A 611 -1.60 -13.23 26.22
C PHE A 611 -0.41 -12.39 26.66
N ILE A 612 0.75 -13.03 26.84
CA ILE A 612 1.98 -12.39 27.28
C ILE A 612 2.86 -12.20 26.05
N SER A 613 3.34 -10.98 25.81
CA SER A 613 4.33 -10.68 24.79
C SER A 613 5.34 -9.66 25.31
N ASP A 614 6.62 -10.03 25.37
CA ASP A 614 7.69 -9.13 25.79
C ASP A 614 8.46 -8.52 24.60
N GLY A 615 8.16 -9.01 23.39
CA GLY A 615 8.81 -8.63 22.13
C GLY A 615 9.79 -9.68 21.62
N LYS A 616 10.24 -10.64 22.45
CA LYS A 616 11.11 -11.75 22.04
C LYS A 616 10.39 -13.10 22.07
N TYR A 617 9.45 -13.26 22.99
CA TYR A 617 8.58 -14.41 23.05
C TYR A 617 7.13 -13.98 23.21
N CYS A 618 6.22 -14.90 22.89
CA CYS A 618 4.84 -14.81 23.30
C CYS A 618 4.37 -16.10 23.97
N GLY A 619 3.37 -15.98 24.82
CA GLY A 619 2.85 -17.07 25.61
C GLY A 619 1.41 -16.86 26.03
N LEU A 620 0.74 -17.96 26.39
CA LEU A 620 -0.58 -17.96 26.98
C LEU A 620 -0.49 -18.37 28.44
N LEU A 621 -1.22 -17.66 29.30
CA LEU A 621 -1.41 -18.03 30.70
C LEU A 621 -2.90 -18.15 30.98
N ALA A 622 -3.33 -19.34 31.43
CA ALA A 622 -4.68 -19.54 31.95
C ALA A 622 -4.69 -19.46 33.48
N ARG A 623 -5.61 -18.70 34.06
CA ARG A 623 -5.79 -18.63 35.52
C ARG A 623 -6.62 -19.78 36.09
N SER A 624 -7.39 -20.47 35.26
CA SER A 624 -8.18 -21.66 35.60
C SER A 624 -7.91 -22.80 34.62
N ASP A 625 -8.36 -24.00 35.01
CA ASP A 625 -8.54 -25.11 34.07
C ASP A 625 -9.73 -24.86 33.11
N GLY A 626 -9.88 -25.73 32.11
CA GLY A 626 -11.02 -25.72 31.18
C GLY A 626 -10.77 -25.03 29.85
N PHE A 627 -9.51 -24.81 29.48
CA PHE A 627 -9.13 -24.19 28.21
C PHE A 627 -8.31 -25.12 27.32
N THR A 628 -8.51 -24.97 26.01
CA THR A 628 -7.67 -25.57 24.98
C THR A 628 -7.16 -24.51 24.04
N TYR A 629 -6.01 -24.74 23.43
CA TYR A 629 -5.47 -23.88 22.37
C TYR A 629 -5.09 -24.69 21.14
N TYR A 630 -5.09 -24.04 19.98
CA TYR A 630 -4.56 -24.58 18.72
C TYR A 630 -3.82 -23.48 17.95
N LEU A 631 -2.93 -23.89 17.05
CA LEU A 631 -2.09 -22.97 16.27
C LEU A 631 -2.68 -22.77 14.88
N GLY A 632 -2.61 -21.54 14.39
CA GLY A 632 -3.18 -21.19 13.09
C GLY A 632 -4.69 -21.47 13.03
N GLN A 633 -5.11 -22.07 11.91
CA GLN A 633 -6.50 -22.47 11.67
C GLN A 633 -6.75 -23.98 11.88
N ASP A 634 -5.78 -24.71 12.46
CA ASP A 634 -5.87 -26.18 12.60
C ASP A 634 -6.58 -26.60 13.89
N VAL A 635 -7.90 -26.51 13.83
CA VAL A 635 -8.85 -26.76 14.92
C VAL A 635 -8.78 -28.21 15.45
N ASP A 636 -8.26 -29.16 14.68
CA ASP A 636 -8.18 -30.57 15.08
C ASP A 636 -6.95 -30.86 15.97
N THR A 637 -5.99 -29.93 16.02
CA THR A 637 -4.76 -30.07 16.84
C THR A 637 -4.86 -29.47 18.25
N ARG A 638 -6.08 -29.28 18.75
CA ARG A 638 -6.33 -28.70 20.09
C ARG A 638 -5.53 -29.41 21.19
N LYS A 639 -4.87 -28.61 22.01
CA LYS A 639 -4.11 -29.03 23.19
C LYS A 639 -4.69 -28.39 24.44
N ARG A 640 -4.62 -29.09 25.57
CA ARG A 640 -4.98 -28.51 26.87
C ARG A 640 -4.05 -27.34 27.20
N LEU A 641 -4.62 -26.24 27.68
CA LEU A 641 -3.91 -25.11 28.26
C LEU A 641 -3.87 -25.29 29.79
N PRO A 642 -2.72 -25.62 30.41
CA PRO A 642 -2.62 -25.85 31.85
C PRO A 642 -2.82 -24.58 32.66
N GLN A 643 -3.54 -24.71 33.78
CA GLN A 643 -3.70 -23.64 34.76
C GLN A 643 -2.36 -23.21 35.36
N GLY A 644 -2.16 -21.90 35.52
CA GLY A 644 -1.05 -21.30 36.27
C GLY A 644 0.32 -21.44 35.61
N GLN A 645 0.39 -21.99 34.39
CA GLN A 645 1.62 -22.17 33.64
C GLN A 645 1.57 -21.38 32.34
N VAL A 646 2.70 -20.74 32.00
CA VAL A 646 2.85 -20.06 30.72
C VAL A 646 3.17 -21.11 29.64
N VAL A 647 2.29 -21.25 28.67
CA VAL A 647 2.55 -22.02 27.46
C VAL A 647 3.17 -21.12 26.42
N HIS A 648 4.41 -21.42 26.03
CA HIS A 648 5.10 -20.71 24.96
C HIS A 648 4.45 -20.97 23.60
N ILE A 649 4.20 -19.91 22.84
CA ILE A 649 3.63 -19.99 21.50
C ILE A 649 4.77 -19.89 20.49
N PRO A 650 4.91 -20.87 19.58
CA PRO A 650 5.98 -20.86 18.59
C PRO A 650 5.75 -19.74 17.58
N THR A 651 6.85 -19.15 17.11
CA THR A 651 6.84 -18.20 15.99
C THR A 651 7.52 -18.80 14.77
N ASN A 652 7.09 -18.40 13.57
CA ASN A 652 7.81 -18.76 12.35
C ASN A 652 9.13 -17.97 12.18
N SER A 653 9.82 -18.20 11.06
CA SER A 653 11.08 -17.51 10.76
C SER A 653 10.92 -15.98 10.78
N ASN A 654 9.78 -15.43 10.36
CA ASN A 654 9.49 -14.00 10.38
C ASN A 654 8.97 -13.47 11.73
N GLN A 655 9.06 -14.28 12.80
CA GLN A 655 8.55 -13.96 14.14
C GLN A 655 7.02 -13.77 14.20
N ARG A 656 6.28 -14.36 13.26
CA ARG A 656 4.81 -14.34 13.28
C ARG A 656 4.30 -15.45 14.22
N TYR A 657 3.29 -15.12 15.01
CA TYR A 657 2.54 -16.04 15.86
C TYR A 657 1.07 -16.04 15.44
N ASP A 658 0.41 -17.18 15.62
CA ASP A 658 -1.03 -17.35 15.39
C ASP A 658 -1.56 -18.46 16.32
N VAL A 659 -2.38 -18.07 17.28
CA VAL A 659 -2.94 -18.98 18.29
C VAL A 659 -4.38 -18.62 18.62
N SER A 660 -5.21 -19.65 18.76
CA SER A 660 -6.60 -19.52 19.21
C SER A 660 -6.81 -20.31 20.50
N VAL A 661 -7.62 -19.77 21.40
CA VAL A 661 -7.99 -20.38 22.69
C VAL A 661 -9.50 -20.53 22.77
N THR A 662 -9.97 -21.71 23.13
CA THR A 662 -11.38 -22.07 23.32
C THR A 662 -11.62 -22.63 24.71
N SER A 663 -12.86 -22.54 25.20
CA SER A 663 -13.27 -23.16 26.46
C SER A 663 -13.79 -24.58 26.23
N THR A 664 -13.56 -25.49 27.17
CA THR A 664 -14.13 -26.84 27.15
C THR A 664 -15.55 -26.88 27.74
N SER A 665 -16.02 -25.78 28.34
CA SER A 665 -17.33 -25.72 28.99
C SER A 665 -18.27 -24.67 28.37
N SER A 666 -17.84 -23.99 27.30
CA SER A 666 -18.62 -22.98 26.61
C SER A 666 -18.20 -22.93 25.15
N ASP A 667 -19.18 -23.09 24.26
CA ASP A 667 -19.00 -22.93 22.82
C ASP A 667 -18.98 -21.45 22.39
N SER A 668 -19.32 -20.53 23.31
CA SER A 668 -19.34 -19.09 23.04
C SER A 668 -18.01 -18.39 23.30
N PHE A 669 -17.03 -19.08 23.90
CA PHE A 669 -15.73 -18.49 24.23
C PHE A 669 -14.69 -18.74 23.13
N LEU A 670 -14.15 -17.65 22.57
CA LEU A 670 -12.99 -17.66 21.70
C LEU A 670 -12.09 -16.47 21.98
N ARG A 671 -10.78 -16.72 22.03
CA ARG A 671 -9.73 -15.69 21.99
C ARG A 671 -8.74 -16.03 20.88
N GLN A 672 -8.62 -15.17 19.88
CA GLN A 672 -7.62 -15.33 18.81
C GLN A 672 -6.54 -14.27 18.96
N PHE A 673 -5.28 -14.68 18.80
CA PHE A 673 -4.11 -13.82 18.85
C PHE A 673 -3.21 -14.12 17.67
N ALA A 674 -3.10 -13.14 16.77
CA ALA A 674 -2.14 -13.18 15.68
C ALA A 674 -1.38 -11.86 15.56
N GLY A 675 -0.17 -11.94 15.05
CA GLY A 675 0.70 -10.79 14.86
C GLY A 675 2.13 -11.18 14.69
N ARG A 676 3.03 -10.22 14.93
CA ARG A 676 4.47 -10.37 14.73
C ARG A 676 5.24 -9.80 15.91
N LEU A 677 6.32 -10.47 16.32
CA LEU A 677 7.25 -9.97 17.34
C LEU A 677 8.38 -9.17 16.69
N ASN A 678 9.00 -8.29 17.49
CA ASN A 678 10.14 -7.49 17.04
C ASN A 678 11.43 -8.29 17.20
N ARG A 679 12.34 -8.22 16.23
CA ARG A 679 13.66 -8.85 16.35
C ARG A 679 14.65 -7.99 17.11
#